data_AF-A0A8H7SYB5-F1
#
_entry.id   AF-A0A8H7SYB5-F1
#
_cell.length_a   1.000
_cell.length_b   1.000
_cell.length_c   1.000
_cell.angle_alpha   90.00
_cell.angle_beta   90.00
_cell.angle_gamma   90.00
#
_symmetry.space_group_name_H-M   'P 1'
#
loop_
_entity.id
_entity.type
_entity.pdbx_description
1 polymer ?
#
loop_
_entity_poly.entity_id
_entity_poly.type
_entity_poly.pdbx_seq_one_letter_code
_entity_poly.pdbx_strand_id
1 'polypeptide(L)'
;MENSKPFKEGNIVAMCSYISKHCELYINNATSLSTETVKDFHNYFPQLLVDIFGSPTKRGWMQTETKPEQDTAIKNLLSVQGQFFKALVKLANYPEYSLDLITDSLPADVKKVLNSGSIHLLPKVYENCSYLVTSSNNSIDIRTAATKQSTLLPTSLGGDRKIKFNILQFYLYYFISVPTWPPVVPPPVTNTTRTNGLYPNTLTPKLTPTYKPLNATTQQPVPRQLPGVPRYLSKSVYSFVLEGYLNQLCINPSIQIPISDTFFTDTIVELWIRTTWIATNQSLDYDFMKHLIQFVQYVTRQDLRQCLQGDKSPKSKIYAKVHEELYMLISRLAINWKRHDDYLSVVNLWCVWASPWTLGTTPKTKIEQEYSPIQTGWPLFILDNILYYIFIVDIFFQRTSTFLYKESTKSITSPGMQVPIENESKSGQMRILYRIANVFHASGLVDFLGLVEHGLLQVQVGTATLSIDPFKQLSKLCYGTETMDYKVHEKITKAHTLLIALDGVNGVWKPKGLYAKDITPRSDVLLKSLVAINNAIAIQDNQKWNNNDQTKSSNRRDSLKSAYDNLYSTFKIVGTGHLATNTPKPINGKLEPLKKSAKTDWIRPSIVGNNGFLTTEERNAIKQGRAVCSYDNIPALGDRAINFVRSYEVPVLVRWTVRTDKKLNTLYNRYLPTQKRPNFLPKTITIHYCQAMF
;
A
#
# COMPACT_ATOMS: atom_id res chain seq x y z
N MET A 1 5.49 -15.05 36.00
CA MET A 1 6.70 -14.95 35.14
C MET A 1 7.43 -13.59 35.18
N GLU A 2 6.72 -12.46 35.09
CA GLU A 2 7.31 -11.10 35.00
C GLU A 2 8.31 -10.75 36.13
N ASN A 3 8.08 -11.28 37.34
CA ASN A 3 8.94 -11.03 38.50
C ASN A 3 10.24 -11.83 38.53
N SER A 4 10.47 -12.69 37.54
CA SER A 4 11.69 -13.50 37.49
C SER A 4 12.92 -12.65 37.17
N LYS A 5 14.06 -13.07 37.73
CA LYS A 5 15.36 -12.38 37.60
C LYS A 5 15.71 -11.99 36.15
N PRO A 6 15.54 -12.85 35.13
CA PRO A 6 15.87 -12.50 33.75
C PRO A 6 15.10 -11.29 33.20
N PHE A 7 13.82 -11.16 33.55
CA PHE A 7 13.00 -10.04 33.08
C PHE A 7 13.32 -8.73 33.79
N LYS A 8 13.69 -8.82 35.08
CA LYS A 8 14.15 -7.66 35.85
C LYS A 8 15.46 -7.08 35.30
N GLU A 9 16.37 -7.94 34.84
CA GLU A 9 17.69 -7.56 34.32
C GLU A 9 17.68 -7.06 32.88
N GLY A 10 16.59 -7.25 32.11
CA GLY A 10 16.54 -6.82 30.71
C GLY A 10 17.37 -7.68 29.74
N ASN A 11 17.90 -8.83 30.18
CA ASN A 11 18.75 -9.67 29.35
C ASN A 11 17.93 -10.58 28.42
N ILE A 12 17.80 -10.17 27.15
CA ILE A 12 17.03 -10.88 26.11
C ILE A 12 17.43 -12.37 25.99
N VAL A 13 18.72 -12.70 26.05
CA VAL A 13 19.18 -14.10 25.93
C VAL A 13 18.68 -14.93 27.11
N ALA A 14 18.82 -14.39 28.33
CA ALA A 14 18.33 -15.05 29.55
C ALA A 14 16.79 -15.18 29.56
N MET A 15 16.06 -14.17 29.07
CA MET A 15 14.61 -14.22 28.92
C MET A 15 14.18 -15.31 27.92
N CYS A 16 14.80 -15.37 26.74
CA CYS A 16 14.49 -16.38 25.72
C CYS A 16 14.74 -17.80 26.23
N SER A 17 15.86 -18.01 26.94
CA SER A 17 16.19 -19.29 27.57
C SER A 17 15.20 -19.67 28.66
N TYR A 18 14.84 -18.71 29.53
CA TYR A 18 13.85 -18.93 30.59
C TYR A 18 12.47 -19.29 30.03
N ILE A 19 11.98 -18.57 29.01
CA ILE A 19 10.69 -18.86 28.36
C ILE A 19 10.72 -20.26 27.74
N SER A 20 11.78 -20.58 26.98
CA SER A 20 11.91 -21.89 26.32
C SER A 20 11.91 -23.03 27.33
N LYS A 21 12.69 -22.90 28.42
CA LYS A 21 12.75 -23.89 29.50
C LYS A 21 11.43 -23.99 30.26
N HIS A 22 10.73 -22.88 30.48
CA HIS A 22 9.42 -22.88 31.12
C HIS A 22 8.39 -23.65 30.26
N CYS A 23 8.33 -23.35 28.96
CA CYS A 23 7.46 -24.04 28.01
C CYS A 23 7.77 -25.54 27.92
N GLU A 24 9.05 -25.91 27.90
CA GLU A 24 9.48 -27.31 27.88
C GLU A 24 9.04 -28.07 29.14
N LEU A 25 9.40 -27.56 30.33
CA LEU A 25 9.19 -28.27 31.59
C LEU A 25 7.72 -28.30 32.02
N TYR A 26 7.01 -27.16 31.94
CA TYR A 26 5.69 -27.01 32.56
C TYR A 26 4.52 -27.16 31.60
N ILE A 27 4.75 -27.07 30.28
CA ILE A 27 3.69 -27.19 29.27
C ILE A 27 3.92 -28.44 28.43
N ASN A 28 5.04 -28.54 27.72
CA ASN A 28 5.27 -29.62 26.75
C ASN A 28 5.38 -30.99 27.42
N ASN A 29 6.29 -31.12 28.40
CA ASN A 29 6.58 -32.40 29.08
C ASN A 29 5.56 -32.76 30.17
N ALA A 30 4.68 -31.84 30.56
CA ALA A 30 3.64 -32.10 31.55
C ALA A 30 2.58 -33.05 30.98
N THR A 31 2.29 -34.14 31.69
CA THR A 31 1.22 -35.10 31.32
C THR A 31 -0.16 -34.47 31.46
N SER A 32 -0.35 -33.63 32.49
CA SER A 32 -1.52 -32.78 32.71
C SER A 32 -1.09 -31.33 32.89
N LEU A 33 -1.82 -30.39 32.29
CA LEU A 33 -1.54 -28.96 32.43
C LEU A 33 -1.92 -28.49 33.85
N SER A 34 -0.92 -28.06 34.64
CA SER A 34 -1.19 -27.42 35.93
C SER A 34 -1.89 -26.09 35.69
N THR A 35 -3.06 -25.91 36.31
CA THR A 35 -3.87 -24.71 36.15
C THR A 35 -3.13 -23.46 36.61
N GLU A 36 -2.24 -23.55 37.60
CA GLU A 36 -1.53 -22.39 38.15
C GLU A 36 -0.40 -21.92 37.22
N THR A 37 0.48 -22.83 36.79
CA THR A 37 1.63 -22.46 35.95
C THR A 37 1.21 -22.00 34.56
N VAL A 38 0.22 -22.66 33.97
CA VAL A 38 -0.29 -22.29 32.64
C VAL A 38 -1.07 -20.98 32.70
N LYS A 39 -1.82 -20.73 33.78
CA LYS A 39 -2.53 -19.45 33.96
C LYS A 39 -1.56 -18.28 34.08
N ASP A 40 -0.44 -18.46 34.78
CA ASP A 40 0.63 -17.46 34.85
C ASP A 40 1.23 -17.14 33.48
N PHE A 41 1.51 -18.17 32.66
CA PHE A 41 1.98 -17.98 31.30
C PHE A 41 0.92 -17.29 30.42
N HIS A 42 -0.32 -17.77 30.45
CA HIS A 42 -1.45 -17.22 29.70
C HIS A 42 -1.70 -15.74 30.03
N ASN A 43 -1.72 -15.37 31.31
CA ASN A 43 -1.94 -13.99 31.73
C ASN A 43 -0.81 -13.05 31.31
N TYR A 44 0.44 -13.53 31.31
CA TYR A 44 1.59 -12.76 30.87
C TYR A 44 1.74 -12.75 29.34
N PHE A 45 1.09 -13.67 28.62
CA PHE A 45 1.30 -13.90 27.20
C PHE A 45 1.12 -12.65 26.33
N PRO A 46 0.06 -11.84 26.46
CA PRO A 46 -0.07 -10.61 25.67
C PRO A 46 1.08 -9.63 25.91
N GLN A 47 1.52 -9.48 27.16
CA GLN A 47 2.66 -8.62 27.49
C GLN A 47 3.98 -9.16 26.92
N LEU A 48 4.15 -10.48 26.93
CA LEU A 48 5.30 -11.14 26.30
C LEU A 48 5.34 -10.85 24.78
N LEU A 49 4.20 -10.89 24.08
CA LEU A 49 4.14 -10.53 22.67
C LEU A 49 4.48 -9.07 22.42
N VAL A 50 4.02 -8.16 23.29
CA VAL A 50 4.40 -6.74 23.24
C VAL A 50 5.90 -6.57 23.45
N ASP A 51 6.52 -7.33 24.34
CA ASP A 51 7.96 -7.25 24.60
C ASP A 51 8.77 -7.80 23.42
N ILE A 52 8.36 -8.92 22.81
CA ILE A 52 9.04 -9.53 21.65
C ILE A 52 8.86 -8.67 20.38
N PHE A 53 7.61 -8.38 20.03
CA PHE A 53 7.26 -7.82 18.72
C PHE A 53 7.02 -6.31 18.73
N GLY A 54 6.65 -5.76 19.90
CA GLY A 54 6.20 -4.38 20.05
C GLY A 54 4.68 -4.28 20.00
N SER A 55 4.19 -3.05 19.87
CA SER A 55 2.81 -2.66 19.64
C SER A 55 2.81 -1.35 18.83
N PRO A 56 1.66 -0.82 18.40
CA PRO A 56 1.60 0.47 17.70
C PRO A 56 2.22 1.64 18.48
N THR A 57 2.32 1.55 19.81
CA THR A 57 2.85 2.62 20.67
C THR A 57 4.15 2.27 21.40
N LYS A 58 4.56 1.00 21.42
CA LYS A 58 5.77 0.52 22.11
C LYS A 58 6.61 -0.34 21.17
N ARG A 59 7.93 -0.15 21.19
CA ARG A 59 8.87 -1.02 20.46
C ARG A 59 9.16 -2.29 21.24
N GLY A 60 9.21 -3.42 20.53
CA GLY A 60 9.68 -4.70 21.07
C GLY A 60 11.07 -5.06 20.57
N TRP A 61 11.59 -6.21 21.01
CA TRP A 61 12.95 -6.71 20.69
C TRP A 61 13.24 -6.78 19.18
N MET A 62 12.23 -7.07 18.37
CA MET A 62 12.38 -7.10 16.91
C MET A 62 12.59 -5.72 16.29
N GLN A 63 12.09 -4.67 16.93
CA GLN A 63 12.12 -3.30 16.43
C GLN A 63 13.22 -2.44 17.09
N THR A 64 14.02 -3.02 17.97
CA THR A 64 15.19 -2.40 18.62
C THR A 64 16.47 -3.07 18.17
N GLU A 65 17.57 -2.33 18.10
CA GLU A 65 18.90 -2.88 17.82
C GLU A 65 19.29 -3.94 18.87
N THR A 66 19.74 -5.09 18.40
CA THR A 66 20.12 -6.26 19.21
C THR A 66 21.47 -6.79 18.77
N LYS A 67 22.16 -7.44 19.70
CA LYS A 67 23.43 -8.15 19.42
C LYS A 67 23.17 -9.45 18.64
N PRO A 68 24.14 -9.99 17.88
CA PRO A 68 23.98 -11.26 17.15
C PRO A 68 23.56 -12.45 18.03
N GLU A 69 24.05 -12.51 19.28
CA GLU A 69 23.66 -13.53 20.26
C GLU A 69 22.19 -13.40 20.66
N GLN A 70 21.70 -12.17 20.81
CA GLN A 70 20.29 -11.89 21.12
C GLN A 70 19.40 -12.26 19.92
N ASP A 71 19.81 -11.91 18.70
CA ASP A 71 19.10 -12.31 17.48
C ASP A 71 19.03 -13.84 17.36
N THR A 72 20.12 -14.54 17.65
CA THR A 72 20.14 -16.02 17.66
C THR A 72 19.18 -16.58 18.73
N ALA A 73 19.15 -15.99 19.92
CA ALA A 73 18.24 -16.40 20.98
C ALA A 73 16.76 -16.18 20.61
N ILE A 74 16.41 -15.01 20.04
CA ILE A 74 15.05 -14.70 19.57
C ILE A 74 14.64 -15.65 18.44
N LYS A 75 15.55 -15.89 17.48
CA LYS A 75 15.34 -16.83 16.37
C LYS A 75 15.02 -18.25 16.87
N ASN A 76 15.76 -18.73 17.87
CA ASN A 76 15.55 -20.05 18.45
C ASN A 76 14.23 -20.12 19.24
N LEU A 77 13.91 -19.08 20.01
CA LEU A 77 12.65 -18.98 20.74
C LEU A 77 11.45 -19.06 19.80
N LEU A 78 11.48 -18.34 18.68
CA LEU A 78 10.33 -18.21 17.76
C LEU A 78 10.32 -19.25 16.65
N SER A 79 11.27 -20.17 16.62
CA SER A 79 11.29 -21.27 15.65
C SER A 79 10.02 -22.11 15.75
N VAL A 80 9.45 -22.52 14.61
CA VAL A 80 8.27 -23.43 14.55
C VAL A 80 8.54 -24.75 15.29
N GLN A 81 9.80 -25.19 15.30
CA GLN A 81 10.22 -26.41 15.99
C GLN A 81 10.67 -26.17 17.45
N GLY A 82 10.70 -24.91 17.88
CA GLY A 82 11.11 -24.50 19.22
C GLY A 82 10.10 -24.89 20.30
N GLN A 83 10.58 -24.96 21.54
CA GLN A 83 9.77 -25.36 22.70
C GLN A 83 8.60 -24.39 22.95
N PHE A 84 8.81 -23.10 22.70
CA PHE A 84 7.79 -22.07 22.82
C PHE A 84 6.64 -22.30 21.82
N PHE A 85 6.93 -22.50 20.53
CA PHE A 85 5.89 -22.74 19.53
C PHE A 85 5.13 -24.06 19.80
N LYS A 86 5.84 -25.13 20.18
CA LYS A 86 5.22 -26.41 20.59
C LYS A 86 4.26 -26.24 21.77
N ALA A 87 4.61 -25.41 22.74
CA ALA A 87 3.72 -25.09 23.86
C ALA A 87 2.46 -24.36 23.40
N LEU A 88 2.57 -23.43 22.45
CA LEU A 88 1.41 -22.76 21.86
C LEU A 88 0.50 -23.73 21.11
N VAL A 89 1.07 -24.66 20.33
CA VAL A 89 0.32 -25.73 19.65
C VAL A 89 -0.42 -26.59 20.67
N LYS A 90 0.24 -27.00 21.77
CA LYS A 90 -0.41 -27.78 22.83
C LYS A 90 -1.56 -27.02 23.48
N LEU A 91 -1.32 -25.77 23.89
CA LEU A 91 -2.30 -24.91 24.54
C LEU A 91 -3.47 -24.49 23.64
N ALA A 92 -3.29 -24.48 22.32
CA ALA A 92 -4.36 -24.18 21.38
C ALA A 92 -5.52 -25.20 21.41
N ASN A 93 -5.30 -26.40 21.96
CA ASN A 93 -6.34 -27.41 22.19
C ASN A 93 -7.25 -27.14 23.40
N TYR A 94 -6.97 -26.08 24.18
CA TYR A 94 -7.63 -25.78 25.45
C TYR A 94 -8.37 -24.43 25.36
N PRO A 95 -9.70 -24.43 25.11
CA PRO A 95 -10.49 -23.22 24.89
C PRO A 95 -10.48 -22.20 26.06
N GLU A 96 -10.20 -22.66 27.28
CA GLU A 96 -10.05 -21.85 28.48
C GLU A 96 -8.86 -20.88 28.42
N TYR A 97 -7.84 -21.20 27.61
CA TYR A 97 -6.67 -20.34 27.36
C TYR A 97 -6.78 -19.54 26.05
N SER A 98 -8.00 -19.38 25.54
CA SER A 98 -8.25 -18.52 24.39
C SER A 98 -8.36 -17.05 24.82
N LEU A 99 -7.87 -16.15 23.97
CA LEU A 99 -7.76 -14.72 24.21
C LEU A 99 -8.79 -13.95 23.39
N ASP A 100 -9.44 -12.99 24.04
CA ASP A 100 -10.33 -12.05 23.36
C ASP A 100 -9.53 -11.03 22.56
N LEU A 101 -9.92 -10.80 21.31
CA LEU A 101 -9.49 -9.62 20.57
C LEU A 101 -10.26 -8.40 21.05
N ILE A 102 -9.53 -7.32 21.32
CA ILE A 102 -10.11 -6.02 21.63
C ILE A 102 -10.88 -5.55 20.39
N THR A 103 -12.20 -5.42 20.48
CA THR A 103 -13.08 -5.06 19.35
C THR A 103 -12.60 -3.79 18.64
N ASP A 104 -12.10 -2.79 19.38
CA ASP A 104 -11.60 -1.55 18.81
C ASP A 104 -10.41 -1.72 17.86
N SER A 105 -9.60 -2.76 18.08
CA SER A 105 -8.44 -3.10 17.26
C SER A 105 -8.79 -3.81 15.95
N LEU A 106 -10.05 -4.24 15.77
CA LEU A 106 -10.50 -4.90 14.55
C LEU A 106 -10.71 -3.88 13.41
N PRO A 107 -10.56 -4.31 12.14
CA PRO A 107 -10.91 -3.51 10.97
C PRO A 107 -12.34 -2.96 11.05
N ALA A 108 -12.57 -1.78 10.45
CA ALA A 108 -13.86 -1.07 10.54
C ALA A 108 -15.02 -1.86 9.92
N ASP A 109 -14.78 -2.57 8.83
CA ASP A 109 -15.74 -3.48 8.19
C ASP A 109 -16.07 -4.68 9.09
N VAL A 110 -15.07 -5.30 9.71
CA VAL A 110 -15.25 -6.39 10.69
C VAL A 110 -16.11 -5.91 11.87
N LYS A 111 -15.81 -4.72 12.43
CA LYS A 111 -16.62 -4.10 13.49
C LYS A 111 -18.07 -3.90 13.04
N LYS A 112 -18.29 -3.40 11.81
CA LYS A 112 -19.64 -3.22 11.25
C LYS A 112 -20.37 -4.55 11.08
N VAL A 113 -19.68 -5.60 10.64
CA VAL A 113 -20.24 -6.95 10.50
C VAL A 113 -20.62 -7.53 11.87
N LEU A 114 -19.76 -7.39 12.89
CA LEU A 114 -20.06 -7.82 14.26
C LEU A 114 -21.25 -7.05 14.86
N ASN A 115 -21.28 -5.73 14.71
CA ASN A 115 -22.37 -4.88 15.20
C ASN A 115 -23.70 -5.15 14.50
N SER A 116 -23.68 -5.57 13.23
CA SER A 116 -24.88 -5.95 12.48
C SER A 116 -25.31 -7.41 12.70
N GLY A 117 -24.52 -8.21 13.42
CA GLY A 117 -24.77 -9.64 13.62
C GLY A 117 -24.60 -10.50 12.36
N SER A 118 -24.08 -9.95 11.27
CA SER A 118 -23.96 -10.63 9.96
C SER A 118 -22.73 -11.52 9.86
N ILE A 119 -22.55 -12.45 10.81
CA ILE A 119 -21.30 -13.22 10.96
C ILE A 119 -20.84 -13.99 9.71
N HIS A 120 -21.76 -14.35 8.82
CA HIS A 120 -21.46 -15.02 7.55
C HIS A 120 -20.68 -14.12 6.56
N LEU A 121 -20.63 -12.80 6.82
CA LEU A 121 -19.83 -11.83 6.06
C LEU A 121 -18.47 -11.56 6.70
N LEU A 122 -18.15 -12.20 7.83
CA LEU A 122 -16.83 -12.04 8.44
C LEU A 122 -15.75 -12.60 7.49
N PRO A 123 -14.60 -11.93 7.39
CA PRO A 123 -13.45 -12.51 6.74
C PRO A 123 -13.11 -13.90 7.29
N LYS A 124 -12.56 -14.77 6.44
CA LYS A 124 -12.29 -16.19 6.76
C LYS A 124 -11.46 -16.39 8.03
N VAL A 125 -10.54 -15.47 8.33
CA VAL A 125 -9.72 -15.51 9.55
C VAL A 125 -10.57 -15.42 10.84
N TYR A 126 -11.78 -14.86 10.77
CA TYR A 126 -12.70 -14.67 11.90
C TYR A 126 -13.92 -15.60 11.90
N GLU A 127 -14.17 -16.35 10.81
CA GLU A 127 -15.40 -17.12 10.57
C GLU A 127 -15.73 -18.10 11.72
N ASN A 128 -14.72 -18.76 12.28
CA ASN A 128 -14.85 -19.72 13.39
C ASN A 128 -14.42 -19.18 14.75
N CYS A 129 -14.24 -17.86 14.87
CA CYS A 129 -13.71 -17.21 16.07
C CYS A 129 -14.74 -16.32 16.75
N SER A 130 -15.93 -16.14 16.15
CA SER A 130 -16.99 -15.33 16.74
C SER A 130 -17.77 -16.10 17.80
N TYR A 131 -18.01 -15.48 18.96
CA TYR A 131 -18.84 -16.03 20.01
C TYR A 131 -19.79 -14.97 20.58
N LEU A 132 -20.93 -15.44 21.05
CA LEU A 132 -21.93 -14.58 21.66
C LEU A 132 -21.61 -14.44 23.16
N VAL A 133 -21.39 -13.21 23.62
CA VAL A 133 -21.29 -12.96 25.05
C VAL A 133 -22.70 -13.09 25.63
N THR A 134 -22.97 -14.20 26.32
CA THR A 134 -24.16 -14.33 27.15
C THR A 134 -24.05 -13.32 28.29
N SER A 135 -24.60 -12.13 28.07
CA SER A 135 -24.72 -11.10 29.09
C SER A 135 -25.66 -11.64 30.16
N SER A 136 -25.11 -11.95 31.33
CA SER A 136 -25.87 -12.35 32.50
C SER A 136 -26.75 -11.17 32.97
N ASN A 137 -28.06 -11.45 33.11
CA ASN A 137 -29.02 -10.79 34.01
C ASN A 137 -29.87 -9.61 33.52
N ASN A 138 -29.86 -9.20 32.26
CA ASN A 138 -30.94 -8.31 31.77
C ASN A 138 -32.05 -9.18 31.18
N SER A 139 -33.10 -9.46 31.96
CA SER A 139 -34.30 -10.14 31.50
C SER A 139 -34.85 -9.40 30.28
N ILE A 140 -34.67 -9.99 29.10
CA ILE A 140 -35.19 -9.46 27.85
C ILE A 140 -36.72 -9.48 27.97
N ASP A 141 -37.33 -8.30 27.98
CA ASP A 141 -38.78 -8.17 27.95
C ASP A 141 -39.32 -8.63 26.59
N ILE A 142 -39.77 -9.89 26.55
CA ILE A 142 -40.24 -10.62 25.38
C ILE A 142 -41.37 -9.85 24.66
N ARG A 143 -42.16 -9.04 25.38
CA ARG A 143 -43.25 -8.24 24.79
C ARG A 143 -42.76 -7.10 23.90
N THR A 144 -41.62 -6.50 24.22
CA THR A 144 -41.04 -5.39 23.45
C THR A 144 -40.29 -5.89 22.20
N ALA A 145 -39.79 -7.12 22.22
CA ALA A 145 -39.17 -7.76 21.06
C ALA A 145 -40.21 -8.23 20.02
N ALA A 146 -41.36 -8.74 20.47
CA ALA A 146 -42.41 -9.28 19.59
C ALA A 146 -43.09 -8.22 18.71
N THR A 147 -43.14 -6.95 19.14
CA THR A 147 -43.76 -5.84 18.39
C THR A 147 -42.86 -5.22 17.31
N LYS A 148 -41.57 -5.57 17.26
CA LYS A 148 -40.60 -5.04 16.28
C LYS A 148 -40.27 -5.98 15.10
N GLN A 149 -40.92 -7.14 15.00
CA GLN A 149 -40.59 -8.20 14.03
C GLN A 149 -41.23 -8.07 12.64
N SER A 150 -41.84 -6.93 12.28
CA SER A 150 -42.55 -6.79 10.99
C SER A 150 -41.70 -6.31 9.80
N THR A 151 -40.36 -6.28 9.90
CA THR A 151 -39.47 -5.93 8.79
C THR A 151 -38.56 -7.11 8.44
N LEU A 152 -38.55 -7.53 7.17
CA LEU A 152 -37.78 -8.64 6.57
C LEU A 152 -36.24 -8.54 6.69
N LEU A 153 -35.72 -7.59 7.45
CA LEU A 153 -34.31 -7.53 7.83
C LEU A 153 -34.18 -8.18 9.21
N PRO A 154 -33.26 -9.15 9.41
CA PRO A 154 -33.03 -9.75 10.72
C PRO A 154 -32.57 -8.64 11.69
N THR A 155 -33.51 -8.09 12.46
CA THR A 155 -33.21 -7.14 13.52
C THR A 155 -32.55 -7.90 14.66
N SER A 156 -31.42 -7.37 15.10
CA SER A 156 -30.47 -7.90 16.08
C SER A 156 -31.11 -8.33 17.39
N LEU A 157 -31.66 -9.55 17.45
CA LEU A 157 -31.75 -10.29 18.70
C LEU A 157 -30.38 -10.92 18.96
N GLY A 158 -29.63 -10.36 19.91
CA GLY A 158 -28.66 -11.15 20.66
C GLY A 158 -27.23 -10.64 20.66
N GLY A 159 -26.87 -10.01 21.79
CA GLY A 159 -25.54 -10.00 22.41
C GLY A 159 -24.41 -9.26 21.67
N ASP A 160 -23.56 -8.58 22.43
CA ASP A 160 -22.26 -8.14 21.92
C ASP A 160 -21.46 -9.37 21.50
N ARG A 161 -21.27 -9.56 20.20
CA ARG A 161 -20.41 -10.61 19.67
C ARG A 161 -18.95 -10.19 19.78
N LYS A 162 -18.11 -11.09 20.25
CA LYS A 162 -16.65 -10.90 20.35
C LYS A 162 -15.93 -11.93 19.50
N ILE A 163 -14.69 -11.61 19.13
CA ILE A 163 -13.77 -12.55 18.48
C ILE A 163 -12.85 -13.12 19.55
N LYS A 164 -12.81 -14.45 19.69
CA LYS A 164 -11.87 -15.18 20.53
C LYS A 164 -10.92 -15.98 19.66
N PHE A 165 -9.63 -15.82 19.89
CA PHE A 165 -8.61 -16.66 19.27
C PHE A 165 -8.04 -17.63 20.31
N ASN A 166 -7.78 -18.88 19.91
CA ASN A 166 -6.92 -19.71 20.73
C ASN A 166 -5.51 -19.09 20.80
N ILE A 167 -4.70 -19.51 21.76
CA ILE A 167 -3.42 -18.83 22.05
C ILE A 167 -2.46 -18.80 20.84
N LEU A 168 -2.47 -19.85 20.00
CA LEU A 168 -1.64 -19.92 18.81
C LEU A 168 -2.20 -19.05 17.67
N GLN A 169 -3.52 -19.00 17.47
CA GLN A 169 -4.15 -18.06 16.55
C GLN A 169 -3.82 -16.61 16.93
N PHE A 170 -3.92 -16.29 18.23
CA PHE A 170 -3.57 -14.97 18.75
C PHE A 170 -2.11 -14.61 18.49
N TYR A 171 -1.20 -15.56 18.76
CA TYR A 171 0.22 -15.42 18.45
C TYR A 171 0.48 -15.13 16.96
N LEU A 172 -0.06 -15.96 16.06
CA LEU A 172 0.14 -15.85 14.63
C LEU A 172 -0.46 -14.54 14.08
N TYR A 173 -1.63 -14.16 14.56
CA TYR A 173 -2.26 -12.88 14.22
C TYR A 173 -1.40 -11.69 14.66
N TYR A 174 -0.88 -11.73 15.88
CA TYR A 174 0.00 -10.68 16.41
C TYR A 174 1.30 -10.60 15.62
N PHE A 175 1.93 -11.74 15.33
CA PHE A 175 3.13 -11.84 14.51
C PHE A 175 2.95 -11.21 13.12
N ILE A 176 1.85 -11.55 12.43
CA ILE A 176 1.54 -11.00 11.11
C ILE A 176 1.13 -9.52 11.18
N SER A 177 0.64 -9.02 12.31
CA SER A 177 0.32 -7.60 12.47
C SER A 177 1.56 -6.69 12.50
N VAL A 178 2.72 -7.20 12.91
CA VAL A 178 3.93 -6.38 13.17
C VAL A 178 4.35 -5.50 11.99
N PRO A 179 4.44 -6.00 10.74
CA PRO A 179 4.83 -5.16 9.61
C PRO A 179 3.80 -4.09 9.25
N THR A 180 2.55 -4.24 9.69
CA THR A 180 1.46 -3.30 9.37
C THR A 180 1.44 -2.09 10.29
N TRP A 181 2.17 -2.14 11.41
CA TRP A 181 2.19 -1.03 12.35
C TRP A 181 3.00 0.15 11.81
N PRO A 182 2.51 1.38 12.00
CA PRO A 182 3.27 2.55 11.62
C PRO A 182 4.59 2.60 12.39
N PRO A 183 5.65 3.17 11.81
CA PRO A 183 6.85 3.46 12.58
C PRO A 183 6.49 4.46 13.70
N VAL A 184 6.51 4.02 14.97
CA VAL A 184 6.62 4.89 16.15
C VAL A 184 7.70 5.94 15.89
N VAL A 185 7.22 7.16 15.74
CA VAL A 185 8.04 8.37 15.63
C VAL A 185 8.63 8.62 17.03
N PRO A 186 9.95 8.78 17.17
CA PRO A 186 10.53 9.13 18.46
C PRO A 186 9.87 10.43 18.97
N PRO A 187 9.54 10.53 20.27
CA PRO A 187 8.96 11.73 20.81
C PRO A 187 9.87 12.93 20.48
N PRO A 188 9.31 14.08 20.10
CA PRO A 188 10.11 15.26 19.82
C PRO A 188 10.97 15.54 21.04
N VAL A 189 12.30 15.63 20.85
CA VAL A 189 13.24 15.90 21.94
C VAL A 189 12.93 17.30 22.45
N THR A 190 12.13 17.42 23.50
CA THR A 190 11.94 18.67 24.23
C THR A 190 13.27 18.99 24.90
N ASN A 191 14.06 19.83 24.23
CA ASN A 191 15.22 20.46 24.84
C ASN A 191 14.71 21.43 25.92
N THR A 192 14.43 20.90 27.11
CA THR A 192 14.15 21.70 28.31
C THR A 192 15.45 22.38 28.73
N THR A 193 15.69 23.56 28.18
CA THR A 193 16.66 24.51 28.73
C THR A 193 16.19 24.85 30.14
N ARG A 194 16.88 24.33 31.16
CA ARG A 194 16.63 24.68 32.58
C ARG A 194 16.92 26.18 32.76
N THR A 195 15.88 27.00 32.79
CA THR A 195 15.94 28.33 33.40
C THR A 195 15.42 28.23 34.82
N ASN A 196 16.34 28.34 35.80
CA ASN A 196 16.01 28.53 37.21
C ASN A 196 15.36 29.91 37.40
N GLY A 197 14.15 29.97 37.97
CA GLY A 197 13.49 31.24 38.28
C GLY A 197 12.18 31.05 39.05
N LEU A 198 12.11 31.66 40.23
CA LEU A 198 11.10 31.60 41.30
C LEU A 198 9.75 32.28 40.95
N TYR A 199 8.62 31.57 41.18
CA TYR A 199 7.23 32.00 41.53
C TYR A 199 6.48 33.10 40.71
N PRO A 200 5.15 33.34 40.87
CA PRO A 200 4.04 32.50 41.37
C PRO A 200 2.83 32.37 40.39
N ASN A 201 1.85 31.56 40.82
CA ASN A 201 0.57 31.20 40.21
C ASN A 201 -0.23 32.28 39.45
N THR A 202 -0.86 31.88 38.34
CA THR A 202 -2.17 32.41 37.93
C THR A 202 -2.98 31.33 37.20
N LEU A 203 -4.14 31.00 37.75
CA LEU A 203 -5.13 30.06 37.24
C LEU A 203 -5.94 30.68 36.09
N THR A 204 -6.13 29.97 34.98
CA THR A 204 -7.36 30.03 34.14
C THR A 204 -7.38 28.90 33.10
N PRO A 205 -8.58 28.40 32.71
CA PRO A 205 -8.80 27.04 32.25
C PRO A 205 -8.67 26.88 30.73
N LYS A 206 -8.09 25.76 30.28
CA LYS A 206 -7.97 25.39 28.87
C LYS A 206 -8.85 24.17 28.58
N LEU A 207 -9.92 24.40 27.80
CA LEU A 207 -10.77 23.35 27.24
C LEU A 207 -10.02 22.64 26.11
N THR A 208 -9.72 21.36 26.33
CA THR A 208 -9.20 20.41 25.33
C THR A 208 -10.13 19.19 25.37
N PRO A 209 -10.51 18.56 24.25
CA PRO A 209 -11.39 17.41 24.28
C PRO A 209 -10.67 16.26 24.97
N THR A 210 -11.20 15.92 26.14
CA THR A 210 -10.67 14.90 27.04
C THR A 210 -11.26 13.56 26.59
N TYR A 211 -10.44 12.67 26.04
CA TYR A 211 -10.69 11.25 26.20
C TYR A 211 -10.58 10.97 27.70
N LYS A 212 -11.71 10.71 28.36
CA LYS A 212 -11.72 10.27 29.75
C LYS A 212 -11.25 8.81 29.79
N PRO A 213 -10.08 8.48 30.35
CA PRO A 213 -9.87 7.14 30.85
C PRO A 213 -10.86 6.91 32.00
N LEU A 214 -11.54 5.77 32.00
CA LEU A 214 -12.31 5.36 33.18
C LEU A 214 -11.35 5.29 34.37
N ASN A 215 -11.69 6.00 35.44
CA ASN A 215 -10.99 5.96 36.72
C ASN A 215 -11.02 4.53 37.28
N ALA A 216 -9.90 3.83 37.14
CA ALA A 216 -9.47 2.82 38.08
C ALA A 216 -8.15 3.31 38.67
N THR A 217 -8.21 3.77 39.92
CA THR A 217 -7.06 4.21 40.72
C THR A 217 -6.22 2.99 41.11
N THR A 218 -5.48 2.48 40.14
CA THR A 218 -4.33 1.59 40.35
C THR A 218 -3.20 2.22 39.57
N GLN A 219 -2.17 2.69 40.28
CA GLN A 219 -0.92 3.17 39.68
C GLN A 219 -0.38 2.06 38.78
N GLN A 220 -0.68 2.10 37.49
CA GLN A 220 -0.08 1.15 36.57
C GLN A 220 1.40 1.52 36.45
N PRO A 221 2.31 0.57 36.69
CA PRO A 221 3.74 0.81 36.58
C PRO A 221 4.03 1.32 35.17
N VAL A 222 4.78 2.44 35.08
CA VAL A 222 5.20 3.02 33.81
C VAL A 222 5.82 1.91 32.96
N PRO A 223 5.26 1.59 31.78
CA PRO A 223 5.71 0.46 31.00
C PRO A 223 7.19 0.66 30.66
N ARG A 224 8.04 -0.27 31.09
CA ARG A 224 9.48 -0.24 30.82
C ARG A 224 9.68 -0.21 29.30
N GLN A 225 10.19 0.91 28.79
CA GLN A 225 10.72 0.98 27.44
C GLN A 225 12.15 0.42 27.50
N LEU A 226 12.43 -0.59 26.67
CA LEU A 226 13.80 -1.08 26.53
C LEU A 226 14.63 0.03 25.90
N PRO A 227 15.74 0.45 26.53
CA PRO A 227 16.66 1.38 25.91
C PRO A 227 17.28 0.72 24.68
N GLY A 228 17.08 1.31 23.51
CA GLY A 228 17.63 0.78 22.26
C GLY A 228 17.37 1.71 21.09
N VAL A 229 18.31 1.72 20.14
CA VAL A 229 18.13 2.43 18.87
C VAL A 229 17.07 1.69 18.07
N PRO A 230 16.03 2.37 17.56
CA PRO A 230 15.04 1.74 16.68
C PRO A 230 15.72 1.13 15.45
N ARG A 231 15.33 -0.09 15.06
CA ARG A 231 15.78 -0.75 13.84
C ARG A 231 14.62 -1.08 12.92
N TYR A 232 14.90 -1.09 11.62
CA TYR A 232 14.00 -1.61 10.60
C TYR A 232 13.76 -3.11 10.80
N LEU A 233 12.50 -3.53 10.64
CA LEU A 233 12.10 -4.93 10.78
C LEU A 233 12.83 -5.81 9.75
N SER A 234 13.14 -5.24 8.58
CA SER A 234 13.91 -5.89 7.52
C SER A 234 15.37 -6.19 7.86
N LYS A 235 15.90 -5.60 8.95
CA LYS A 235 17.22 -5.87 9.53
C LYS A 235 17.14 -6.72 10.80
N SER A 236 15.94 -7.14 11.20
CA SER A 236 15.70 -7.99 12.37
C SER A 236 15.64 -9.47 11.97
N VAL A 237 15.43 -10.34 12.96
CA VAL A 237 15.19 -11.78 12.74
C VAL A 237 13.81 -12.08 12.14
N TYR A 238 12.92 -11.08 12.01
CA TYR A 238 11.55 -11.26 11.55
C TYR A 238 11.47 -11.96 10.19
N SER A 239 12.24 -11.51 9.18
CA SER A 239 12.20 -12.10 7.84
C SER A 239 12.60 -13.58 7.83
N PHE A 240 13.51 -13.99 8.73
CA PHE A 240 13.90 -15.40 8.91
C PHE A 240 12.78 -16.22 9.54
N VAL A 241 12.18 -15.70 10.63
CA VAL A 241 11.07 -16.38 11.31
C VAL A 241 9.87 -16.52 10.37
N LEU A 242 9.55 -15.46 9.61
CA LEU A 242 8.50 -15.46 8.61
C LEU A 242 8.73 -16.54 7.55
N GLU A 243 9.95 -16.68 7.02
CA GLU A 243 10.26 -17.73 6.05
C GLU A 243 10.09 -19.14 6.64
N GLY A 244 10.51 -19.35 7.89
CA GLY A 244 10.24 -20.60 8.61
C GLY A 244 8.74 -20.89 8.75
N TYR A 245 7.94 -19.85 9.00
CA TYR A 245 6.49 -19.98 9.19
C TYR A 245 5.78 -20.25 7.87
N LEU A 246 6.16 -19.53 6.80
CA LEU A 246 5.63 -19.81 5.47
C LEU A 246 5.90 -21.25 5.07
N ASN A 247 7.15 -21.72 5.20
CA ASN A 247 7.54 -23.09 4.85
C ASN A 247 6.74 -24.18 5.60
N GLN A 248 6.52 -24.00 6.90
CA GLN A 248 5.89 -25.03 7.74
C GLN A 248 4.37 -24.89 7.83
N LEU A 249 3.83 -23.67 7.83
CA LEU A 249 2.41 -23.42 8.09
C LEU A 249 1.57 -23.30 6.82
N CYS A 250 2.16 -22.99 5.66
CA CYS A 250 1.40 -22.84 4.41
C CYS A 250 1.36 -24.15 3.58
N ILE A 251 2.49 -24.85 3.45
CA ILE A 251 2.62 -25.95 2.45
C ILE A 251 2.73 -27.32 3.07
N ASN A 252 3.36 -27.44 4.24
CA ASN A 252 3.65 -28.72 4.85
C ASN A 252 2.80 -28.95 6.11
N PRO A 253 1.54 -29.41 5.97
CA PRO A 253 0.67 -29.67 7.12
C PRO A 253 1.09 -30.91 7.92
N SER A 254 2.32 -31.43 7.76
CA SER A 254 2.80 -32.55 8.58
C SER A 254 2.78 -32.21 10.08
N ILE A 255 2.78 -30.92 10.44
CA ILE A 255 2.40 -30.48 11.77
C ILE A 255 0.87 -30.43 11.83
N GLN A 256 0.25 -31.39 12.51
CA GLN A 256 -1.17 -31.31 12.89
C GLN A 256 -1.33 -30.16 13.89
N ILE A 257 -1.67 -28.98 13.38
CA ILE A 257 -1.96 -27.82 14.20
C ILE A 257 -3.47 -27.82 14.45
N PRO A 258 -3.94 -27.60 15.69
CA PRO A 258 -5.37 -27.53 16.02
C PRO A 258 -6.00 -26.20 15.59
N ILE A 259 -5.64 -25.75 14.40
CA ILE A 259 -6.15 -24.55 13.74
C ILE A 259 -6.51 -24.98 12.33
N SER A 260 -7.52 -24.32 11.73
CA SER A 260 -7.77 -24.43 10.29
C SER A 260 -6.44 -24.35 9.52
N ASP A 261 -6.20 -25.33 8.63
CA ASP A 261 -4.98 -25.48 7.82
C ASP A 261 -4.56 -24.21 7.08
N THR A 262 -5.44 -23.22 6.97
CA THR A 262 -5.21 -21.98 6.24
C THR A 262 -5.19 -20.73 7.09
N PHE A 263 -5.36 -20.80 8.41
CA PHE A 263 -5.48 -19.60 9.26
C PHE A 263 -4.30 -18.64 9.12
N PHE A 264 -3.07 -19.16 9.05
CA PHE A 264 -1.88 -18.31 8.89
C PHE A 264 -1.91 -17.57 7.55
N THR A 265 -2.24 -18.26 6.45
CA THR A 265 -2.41 -17.64 5.13
C THR A 265 -3.59 -16.67 5.12
N ASP A 266 -4.72 -17.03 5.73
CA ASP A 266 -5.91 -16.16 5.82
C ASP A 266 -5.60 -14.88 6.60
N THR A 267 -4.78 -14.97 7.64
CA THR A 267 -4.31 -13.82 8.42
C THR A 267 -3.43 -12.90 7.56
N ILE A 268 -2.50 -13.45 6.77
CA ILE A 268 -1.68 -12.67 5.84
C ILE A 268 -2.54 -11.99 4.78
N VAL A 269 -3.46 -12.74 4.16
CA VAL A 269 -4.37 -12.19 3.14
C VAL A 269 -5.23 -11.08 3.74
N GLU A 270 -5.80 -11.30 4.93
CA GLU A 270 -6.61 -10.28 5.60
C GLU A 270 -5.78 -9.04 5.91
N LEU A 271 -4.71 -9.18 6.68
CA LEU A 271 -3.97 -8.03 7.24
C LEU A 271 -3.04 -7.34 6.24
N TRP A 272 -2.43 -8.09 5.31
CA TRP A 272 -1.44 -7.52 4.39
C TRP A 272 -2.03 -7.15 3.03
N ILE A 273 -3.09 -7.83 2.60
CA ILE A 273 -3.61 -7.67 1.24
C ILE A 273 -4.96 -6.95 1.27
N ARG A 274 -5.94 -7.47 2.02
CA ARG A 274 -7.31 -6.97 2.00
C ARG A 274 -7.46 -5.65 2.76
N THR A 275 -7.00 -5.57 4.00
CA THR A 275 -7.14 -4.36 4.85
C THR A 275 -6.18 -3.23 4.48
N THR A 276 -5.16 -3.53 3.67
CA THR A 276 -4.18 -2.53 3.23
C THR A 276 -4.84 -1.53 2.28
N TRP A 277 -5.12 -0.36 2.82
CA TRP A 277 -5.65 0.78 2.09
C TRP A 277 -4.59 1.87 1.92
N ILE A 278 -4.57 2.49 0.72
CA ILE A 278 -3.68 3.61 0.40
C ILE A 278 -4.52 4.69 -0.23
N ALA A 279 -4.53 5.87 0.39
CA ALA A 279 -5.14 7.05 -0.21
C ALA A 279 -4.28 7.58 -1.37
N THR A 280 -4.88 8.38 -2.24
CA THR A 280 -4.15 8.98 -3.37
C THR A 280 -2.92 9.74 -2.90
N ASN A 281 -1.79 9.50 -3.56
CA ASN A 281 -0.46 10.05 -3.24
C ASN A 281 0.14 9.59 -1.90
N GLN A 282 -0.31 8.46 -1.36
CA GLN A 282 0.38 7.80 -0.24
C GLN A 282 1.24 6.63 -0.73
N SER A 283 2.12 6.13 0.14
CA SER A 283 2.94 4.94 -0.06
C SER A 283 2.84 4.05 1.16
N LEU A 284 3.03 2.74 0.98
CA LEU A 284 3.25 1.85 2.13
C LEU A 284 4.61 2.10 2.75
N ASP A 285 4.72 1.73 4.02
CA ASP A 285 6.01 1.60 4.66
C ASP A 285 6.90 0.62 3.88
N TYR A 286 8.19 0.97 3.79
CA TYR A 286 9.15 0.20 3.00
C TYR A 286 9.36 -1.21 3.55
N ASP A 287 9.44 -1.37 4.88
CA ASP A 287 9.58 -2.69 5.49
C ASP A 287 8.33 -3.51 5.26
N PHE A 288 7.14 -2.91 5.39
CA PHE A 288 5.91 -3.62 5.09
C PHE A 288 5.89 -4.13 3.65
N MET A 289 6.19 -3.26 2.69
CA MET A 289 6.22 -3.62 1.27
C MET A 289 7.26 -4.72 0.97
N LYS A 290 8.41 -4.72 1.66
CA LYS A 290 9.41 -5.77 1.53
C LYS A 290 8.88 -7.14 1.98
N HIS A 291 8.18 -7.21 3.12
CA HIS A 291 7.61 -8.47 3.61
C HIS A 291 6.44 -8.96 2.77
N LEU A 292 5.63 -8.04 2.23
CA LEU A 292 4.60 -8.36 1.25
C LEU A 292 5.21 -8.97 -0.02
N ILE A 293 6.27 -8.37 -0.56
CA ILE A 293 7.00 -8.95 -1.70
C ILE A 293 7.57 -10.32 -1.33
N GLN A 294 8.17 -10.50 -0.15
CA GLN A 294 8.69 -11.78 0.31
C GLN A 294 7.59 -12.86 0.36
N PHE A 295 6.39 -12.52 0.84
CA PHE A 295 5.24 -13.44 0.83
C PHE A 295 4.82 -13.81 -0.59
N VAL A 296 4.70 -12.84 -1.49
CA VAL A 296 4.33 -13.11 -2.89
C VAL A 296 5.41 -13.93 -3.60
N GLN A 297 6.70 -13.67 -3.33
CA GLN A 297 7.81 -14.50 -3.80
C GLN A 297 7.71 -15.94 -3.28
N TYR A 298 7.34 -16.12 -2.02
CA TYR A 298 7.13 -17.45 -1.46
C TYR A 298 6.01 -18.20 -2.19
N VAL A 299 4.88 -17.53 -2.45
CA VAL A 299 3.76 -18.12 -3.19
C VAL A 299 4.18 -18.48 -4.62
N THR A 300 4.89 -17.60 -5.32
CA THR A 300 5.27 -17.82 -6.73
C THR A 300 6.42 -18.82 -6.92
N ARG A 301 7.27 -19.05 -5.90
CA ARG A 301 8.28 -20.13 -5.89
C ARG A 301 7.69 -21.53 -6.04
N GLN A 302 6.41 -21.71 -5.72
CA GLN A 302 5.76 -23.02 -5.70
C GLN A 302 5.29 -23.53 -7.05
N ASP A 303 5.61 -22.79 -8.12
CA ASP A 303 5.14 -23.00 -9.48
C ASP A 303 3.61 -22.89 -9.61
N LEU A 304 3.13 -21.66 -9.76
CA LEU A 304 1.70 -21.36 -9.87
C LEU A 304 1.03 -22.00 -11.10
N ARG A 305 1.81 -22.46 -12.09
CA ARG A 305 1.28 -23.12 -13.28
C ARG A 305 0.64 -24.47 -12.94
N GLN A 306 1.18 -25.17 -11.94
CA GLN A 306 0.65 -26.45 -11.47
C GLN A 306 -0.69 -26.28 -10.74
N CYS A 307 -0.91 -25.11 -10.13
CA CYS A 307 -2.12 -24.82 -9.35
C CYS A 307 -3.41 -24.81 -10.19
N LEU A 308 -3.27 -24.62 -11.51
CA LEU A 308 -4.40 -24.47 -12.44
C LEU A 308 -4.81 -25.78 -13.11
N GLN A 309 -4.13 -26.89 -12.83
CA GLN A 309 -4.41 -28.21 -13.42
C GLN A 309 -5.50 -28.99 -12.68
N GLY A 310 -6.31 -28.32 -11.84
CA GLY A 310 -7.38 -28.95 -11.04
C GLY A 310 -6.88 -29.68 -9.79
N ASP A 311 -5.60 -29.52 -9.45
CA ASP A 311 -4.99 -30.10 -8.26
C ASP A 311 -5.57 -29.45 -6.98
N LYS A 312 -5.97 -30.29 -6.01
CA LYS A 312 -6.44 -29.86 -4.68
C LYS A 312 -5.30 -29.63 -3.68
N SER A 313 -4.06 -29.60 -4.14
CA SER A 313 -2.89 -29.38 -3.29
C SER A 313 -3.00 -28.10 -2.46
N PRO A 314 -2.28 -28.05 -1.31
CA PRO A 314 -2.20 -26.83 -0.50
C PRO A 314 -1.80 -25.59 -1.31
N LYS A 315 -0.94 -25.77 -2.32
CA LYS A 315 -0.49 -24.72 -3.24
C LYS A 315 -1.65 -24.10 -4.02
N SER A 316 -2.51 -24.92 -4.62
CA SER A 316 -3.69 -24.45 -5.35
C SER A 316 -4.66 -23.68 -4.44
N LYS A 317 -4.82 -24.13 -3.19
CA LYS A 317 -5.65 -23.43 -2.19
C LYS A 317 -5.07 -22.06 -1.84
N ILE A 318 -3.74 -21.96 -1.66
CA ILE A 318 -3.06 -20.68 -1.41
C ILE A 318 -3.22 -19.76 -2.62
N TYR A 319 -2.96 -20.26 -3.83
CA TYR A 319 -3.13 -19.48 -5.06
C TYR A 319 -4.55 -18.92 -5.16
N ALA A 320 -5.59 -19.74 -4.99
CA ALA A 320 -6.98 -19.31 -5.05
C ALA A 320 -7.34 -18.23 -4.01
N LYS A 321 -6.71 -18.26 -2.83
CA LYS A 321 -6.90 -17.24 -1.77
C LYS A 321 -6.17 -15.94 -2.07
N VAL A 322 -4.97 -16.02 -2.62
CA VAL A 322 -4.09 -14.86 -2.84
C VAL A 322 -4.41 -14.15 -4.14
N HIS A 323 -4.78 -14.87 -5.20
CA HIS A 323 -4.91 -14.35 -6.56
C HIS A 323 -5.83 -13.13 -6.66
N GLU A 324 -7.12 -13.26 -6.33
CA GLU A 324 -8.09 -12.16 -6.52
C GLU A 324 -7.78 -10.98 -5.57
N GLU A 325 -7.38 -11.28 -4.32
CA GLU A 325 -7.06 -10.25 -3.32
C GLU A 325 -5.79 -9.47 -3.69
N LEU A 326 -4.76 -10.16 -4.17
CA LEU A 326 -3.51 -9.54 -4.61
C LEU A 326 -3.75 -8.65 -5.83
N TYR A 327 -4.63 -9.06 -6.74
CA TYR A 327 -5.03 -8.21 -7.88
C TYR A 327 -5.61 -6.89 -7.38
N MET A 328 -6.55 -6.95 -6.44
CA MET A 328 -7.18 -5.78 -5.86
C MET A 328 -6.15 -4.88 -5.15
N LEU A 329 -5.23 -5.48 -4.39
CA LEU A 329 -4.14 -4.73 -3.77
C LEU A 329 -3.27 -4.04 -4.82
N ILE A 330 -2.67 -4.78 -5.76
CA ILE A 330 -1.75 -4.20 -6.75
C ILE A 330 -2.46 -3.14 -7.59
N SER A 331 -3.75 -3.32 -7.93
CA SER A 331 -4.53 -2.31 -8.64
C SER A 331 -4.66 -1.02 -7.81
N ARG A 332 -4.98 -1.11 -6.51
CA ARG A 332 -4.99 0.05 -5.59
C ARG A 332 -3.61 0.71 -5.50
N LEU A 333 -2.55 -0.08 -5.35
CA LEU A 333 -1.17 0.44 -5.33
C LEU A 333 -0.85 1.15 -6.66
N ALA A 334 -1.16 0.53 -7.79
CA ALA A 334 -0.85 1.05 -9.11
C ALA A 334 -1.56 2.39 -9.37
N ILE A 335 -2.79 2.57 -8.88
CA ILE A 335 -3.56 3.80 -9.06
C ILE A 335 -3.13 4.87 -8.06
N ASN A 336 -3.10 4.56 -6.77
CA ASN A 336 -3.01 5.56 -5.71
C ASN A 336 -1.59 5.89 -5.26
N TRP A 337 -0.59 5.07 -5.59
CA TRP A 337 0.77 5.29 -5.09
C TRP A 337 1.35 6.62 -5.56
N LYS A 338 2.05 7.32 -4.67
CA LYS A 338 2.69 8.60 -4.97
C LYS A 338 3.63 8.52 -6.19
N ARG A 339 3.85 9.63 -6.90
CA ARG A 339 4.77 9.69 -8.05
C ARG A 339 6.20 9.87 -7.53
N HIS A 340 6.79 8.77 -7.06
CA HIS A 340 8.17 8.73 -6.57
C HIS A 340 8.86 7.40 -6.96
N ASP A 341 10.19 7.35 -6.77
CA ASP A 341 11.04 6.18 -7.06
C ASP A 341 10.63 4.91 -6.30
N ASP A 342 9.97 5.04 -5.14
CA ASP A 342 9.50 3.91 -4.37
C ASP A 342 8.33 3.16 -5.05
N TYR A 343 7.75 3.74 -6.10
CA TYR A 343 6.84 3.05 -7.03
C TYR A 343 7.47 1.82 -7.68
N LEU A 344 8.81 1.76 -7.76
CA LEU A 344 9.54 0.57 -8.17
C LEU A 344 9.15 -0.66 -7.33
N SER A 345 8.80 -0.48 -6.05
CA SER A 345 8.35 -1.58 -5.20
C SER A 345 7.01 -2.16 -5.65
N VAL A 346 6.07 -1.32 -6.11
CA VAL A 346 4.78 -1.75 -6.67
C VAL A 346 5.00 -2.56 -7.94
N VAL A 347 5.85 -2.05 -8.83
CA VAL A 347 6.21 -2.75 -10.07
C VAL A 347 6.94 -4.05 -9.78
N ASN A 348 7.84 -4.09 -8.77
CA ASN A 348 8.49 -5.33 -8.35
C ASN A 348 7.48 -6.37 -7.85
N LEU A 349 6.51 -5.96 -7.03
CA LEU A 349 5.45 -6.85 -6.54
C LEU A 349 4.66 -7.44 -7.70
N TRP A 350 4.27 -6.60 -8.67
CA TRP A 350 3.62 -7.06 -9.89
C TRP A 350 4.52 -8.01 -10.70
N CYS A 351 5.79 -7.67 -10.94
CA CYS A 351 6.70 -8.53 -11.70
C CYS A 351 6.87 -9.92 -11.09
N VAL A 352 6.96 -10.02 -9.75
CA VAL A 352 7.08 -11.30 -9.05
C VAL A 352 5.87 -12.19 -9.31
N TRP A 353 4.66 -11.62 -9.36
CA TRP A 353 3.43 -12.36 -9.63
C TRP A 353 3.20 -12.63 -11.12
N ALA A 354 3.35 -11.60 -11.95
CA ALA A 354 3.12 -11.60 -13.40
C ALA A 354 4.21 -12.33 -14.21
N SER A 355 5.20 -12.93 -13.54
CA SER A 355 6.26 -13.70 -14.22
C SER A 355 6.38 -15.09 -13.61
N PRO A 356 5.39 -15.99 -13.79
CA PRO A 356 5.39 -17.32 -13.17
C PRO A 356 6.64 -18.14 -13.54
N TRP A 357 7.24 -17.91 -14.71
CA TRP A 357 8.49 -18.54 -15.15
C TRP A 357 9.72 -18.12 -14.34
N THR A 358 9.64 -17.06 -13.54
CA THR A 358 10.75 -16.60 -12.69
C THR A 358 10.77 -17.26 -11.33
N LEU A 359 9.74 -18.05 -10.99
CA LEU A 359 9.60 -18.79 -9.73
C LEU A 359 9.91 -17.92 -8.48
N GLY A 360 9.39 -16.70 -8.47
CA GLY A 360 9.55 -15.77 -7.34
C GLY A 360 10.95 -15.20 -7.15
N THR A 361 11.83 -15.31 -8.14
CA THR A 361 13.12 -14.62 -8.12
C THR A 361 12.94 -13.11 -8.11
N THR A 362 13.87 -12.40 -7.47
CA THR A 362 13.83 -10.94 -7.43
C THR A 362 14.04 -10.37 -8.84
N PRO A 363 13.16 -9.49 -9.33
CA PRO A 363 13.29 -8.92 -10.66
C PRO A 363 14.65 -8.23 -10.86
N LYS A 364 15.30 -8.41 -12.01
CA LYS A 364 16.64 -7.86 -12.33
C LYS A 364 16.57 -6.69 -13.30
N THR A 365 17.42 -5.68 -13.08
CA THR A 365 17.36 -4.35 -13.76
C THR A 365 17.99 -4.35 -15.14
N LYS A 366 18.64 -5.44 -15.51
CA LYS A 366 19.25 -5.62 -16.81
C LYS A 366 18.49 -6.68 -17.59
N ILE A 367 18.33 -6.41 -18.88
CA ILE A 367 17.77 -7.32 -19.88
C ILE A 367 18.92 -8.21 -20.37
N GLU A 368 19.40 -9.10 -19.52
CA GLU A 368 20.51 -10.02 -19.85
C GLU A 368 20.08 -11.49 -19.81
N GLN A 369 18.85 -11.77 -19.36
CA GLN A 369 18.34 -13.13 -19.29
C GLN A 369 17.18 -13.26 -20.27
N GLU A 370 17.43 -13.95 -21.39
CA GLU A 370 16.37 -14.64 -22.11
C GLU A 370 15.80 -15.67 -21.13
N TYR A 371 14.67 -15.32 -20.52
CA TYR A 371 13.85 -16.32 -19.87
C TYR A 371 13.31 -17.18 -21.01
N SER A 372 14.00 -18.29 -21.31
CA SER A 372 13.39 -19.36 -22.10
C SER A 372 12.14 -19.76 -21.34
N PRO A 373 10.94 -19.40 -21.82
CA PRO A 373 9.73 -19.83 -21.15
C PRO A 373 9.76 -21.34 -21.22
N ILE A 374 9.81 -21.98 -20.06
CA ILE A 374 9.53 -23.40 -19.95
C ILE A 374 8.22 -23.59 -20.74
N GLN A 375 8.27 -24.37 -21.82
CA GLN A 375 7.27 -24.35 -22.90
C GLN A 375 5.85 -24.71 -22.44
N THR A 376 5.67 -25.16 -21.20
CA THR A 376 4.42 -25.72 -20.69
C THR A 376 3.83 -24.92 -19.52
N GLY A 377 2.50 -24.73 -19.56
CA GLY A 377 1.64 -24.33 -18.43
C GLY A 377 1.47 -22.84 -18.18
N TRP A 378 2.33 -21.95 -18.70
CA TRP A 378 2.16 -20.51 -18.51
C TRP A 378 0.91 -19.91 -19.18
N PRO A 379 0.42 -20.39 -20.36
CA PRO A 379 -0.76 -19.77 -21.01
C PRO A 379 -2.02 -19.81 -20.13
N LEU A 380 -2.24 -20.93 -19.42
CA LEU A 380 -3.34 -21.08 -18.47
C LEU A 380 -3.26 -20.07 -17.33
N PHE A 381 -2.04 -19.80 -16.83
CA PHE A 381 -1.81 -18.80 -15.80
C PHE A 381 -2.15 -17.40 -16.30
N ILE A 382 -1.73 -17.02 -17.50
CA ILE A 382 -2.07 -15.71 -18.08
C ILE A 382 -3.59 -15.57 -18.27
N LEU A 383 -4.24 -16.64 -18.73
CA LEU A 383 -5.69 -16.67 -18.93
C LEU A 383 -6.47 -16.49 -17.62
N ASP A 384 -5.94 -16.98 -16.49
CA ASP A 384 -6.53 -16.76 -15.17
C ASP A 384 -6.23 -15.34 -14.62
N ASN A 385 -5.12 -14.73 -15.06
CA ASN A 385 -4.60 -13.46 -14.57
C ASN A 385 -4.74 -12.31 -15.59
N ILE A 386 -5.72 -12.36 -16.51
CA ILE A 386 -5.87 -11.39 -17.61
C ILE A 386 -5.80 -9.93 -17.11
N LEU A 387 -6.45 -9.63 -15.98
CA LEU A 387 -6.52 -8.28 -15.45
C LEU A 387 -5.15 -7.71 -15.05
N TYR A 388 -4.19 -8.56 -14.67
CA TYR A 388 -2.82 -8.14 -14.35
C TYR A 388 -2.05 -7.68 -15.59
N TYR A 389 -2.39 -8.21 -16.76
CA TYR A 389 -1.72 -7.87 -18.02
C TYR A 389 -2.46 -6.80 -18.81
N ILE A 390 -3.78 -6.69 -18.66
CA ILE A 390 -4.55 -5.67 -19.41
C ILE A 390 -4.64 -4.38 -18.59
N PHE A 391 -5.25 -4.43 -17.41
CA PHE A 391 -5.59 -3.23 -16.65
C PHE A 391 -4.38 -2.62 -15.92
N ILE A 392 -3.62 -3.45 -15.19
CA ILE A 392 -2.47 -2.95 -14.40
C ILE A 392 -1.37 -2.39 -15.31
N VAL A 393 -1.12 -3.04 -16.44
CA VAL A 393 -0.10 -2.61 -17.40
C VAL A 393 -0.49 -1.31 -18.09
N ASP A 394 -1.79 -1.11 -18.39
CA ASP A 394 -2.27 0.17 -18.88
C ASP A 394 -1.97 1.30 -17.88
N ILE A 395 -2.23 1.08 -16.58
CA ILE A 395 -1.89 2.04 -15.52
C ILE A 395 -0.38 2.29 -15.45
N PHE A 396 0.44 1.24 -15.59
CA PHE A 396 1.89 1.38 -15.62
C PHE A 396 2.34 2.22 -16.82
N PHE A 397 1.78 2.00 -18.01
CA PHE A 397 2.10 2.81 -19.18
C PHE A 397 1.58 4.25 -19.06
N GLN A 398 0.41 4.47 -18.49
CA GLN A 398 -0.07 5.81 -18.16
C GLN A 398 0.96 6.53 -17.28
N ARG A 399 1.51 5.86 -16.26
CA ARG A 399 2.55 6.45 -15.40
C ARG A 399 3.86 6.66 -16.13
N THR A 400 4.38 5.68 -16.86
CA THR A 400 5.66 5.82 -17.58
C THR A 400 5.60 6.91 -18.65
N SER A 401 4.42 7.16 -19.22
CA SER A 401 4.20 8.28 -20.16
C SER A 401 4.44 9.66 -19.55
N THR A 402 4.41 9.77 -18.22
CA THR A 402 4.68 11.01 -17.48
C THR A 402 6.13 11.16 -17.04
N PHE A 403 6.96 10.13 -17.24
CA PHE A 403 8.36 10.17 -16.82
C PHE A 403 9.14 11.18 -17.64
N LEU A 404 9.88 12.04 -16.94
CA LEU A 404 10.69 13.08 -17.57
C LEU A 404 12.09 12.57 -17.96
N TYR A 405 12.56 11.49 -17.34
CA TYR A 405 13.93 10.95 -17.46
C TYR A 405 15.02 12.02 -17.30
N LYS A 406 14.71 13.12 -16.60
CA LYS A 406 15.61 14.23 -16.33
C LYS A 406 16.59 13.84 -15.25
N GLU A 407 17.80 14.37 -15.34
CA GLU A 407 18.80 14.19 -14.30
C GLU A 407 18.41 15.04 -13.11
N SER A 408 18.45 14.45 -11.91
CA SER A 408 18.51 15.23 -10.68
C SER A 408 19.82 16.00 -10.74
N THR A 409 19.78 17.25 -11.22
CA THR A 409 20.88 18.18 -11.06
C THR A 409 21.06 18.30 -9.56
N LYS A 410 22.09 17.65 -9.01
CA LYS A 410 22.47 17.82 -7.62
C LYS A 410 22.62 19.33 -7.42
N SER A 411 21.64 19.97 -6.79
CA SER A 411 21.78 21.36 -6.43
C SER A 411 22.94 21.40 -5.47
N ILE A 412 24.04 22.04 -5.88
CA ILE A 412 25.13 22.40 -4.98
C ILE A 412 24.57 23.52 -4.10
N THR A 413 23.66 23.16 -3.20
CA THR A 413 23.16 24.06 -2.17
C THR A 413 24.14 24.00 -1.02
N SER A 414 24.58 25.20 -0.63
CA SER A 414 25.57 25.52 0.40
C SER A 414 25.48 24.64 1.67
N PRO A 415 26.60 24.44 2.37
CA PRO A 415 26.63 23.65 3.60
C PRO A 415 25.86 24.36 4.71
N GLY A 416 24.58 24.00 4.90
CA GLY A 416 23.79 24.51 6.02
C GLY A 416 22.29 24.57 5.77
N MET A 417 21.65 23.42 5.54
CA MET A 417 20.24 23.07 5.78
C MET A 417 19.82 22.03 4.75
N GLN A 418 19.98 20.75 5.12
CA GLN A 418 19.50 19.62 4.33
C GLN A 418 17.99 19.50 4.54
N VAL A 419 17.20 20.11 3.65
CA VAL A 419 15.88 19.57 3.33
C VAL A 419 16.10 18.63 2.13
N PRO A 420 15.81 17.32 2.24
CA PRO A 420 15.92 16.41 1.11
C PRO A 420 14.89 16.83 0.06
N ILE A 421 15.31 17.54 -0.98
CA ILE A 421 14.44 17.79 -2.13
C ILE A 421 14.31 16.45 -2.88
N GLU A 422 13.08 15.95 -2.88
CA GLU A 422 12.61 14.65 -3.35
C GLU A 422 12.69 14.52 -4.87
N ASN A 423 13.89 14.39 -5.42
CA ASN A 423 14.06 14.14 -6.85
C ASN A 423 13.88 12.65 -7.15
N GLU A 424 12.83 12.30 -7.90
CA GLU A 424 12.73 11.02 -8.62
C GLU A 424 14.05 10.79 -9.37
N SER A 425 14.82 9.78 -8.97
CA SER A 425 16.05 9.47 -9.66
C SER A 425 15.69 8.82 -10.99
N LYS A 426 16.22 9.36 -12.09
CA LYS A 426 16.18 8.72 -13.42
C LYS A 426 16.51 7.22 -13.37
N SER A 427 17.36 6.81 -12.43
CA SER A 427 17.67 5.41 -12.15
C SER A 427 16.42 4.61 -11.76
N GLY A 428 15.56 5.12 -10.86
CA GLY A 428 14.27 4.53 -10.51
C GLY A 428 13.33 4.40 -11.71
N GLN A 429 13.12 5.48 -12.46
CA GLN A 429 12.25 5.49 -13.66
C GLN A 429 12.71 4.48 -14.73
N MET A 430 14.02 4.38 -14.99
CA MET A 430 14.58 3.40 -15.92
C MET A 430 14.42 1.97 -15.42
N ARG A 431 14.65 1.73 -14.13
CA ARG A 431 14.44 0.40 -13.54
C ARG A 431 12.98 -0.02 -13.70
N ILE A 432 12.02 0.87 -13.49
CA ILE A 432 10.59 0.60 -13.70
C ILE A 432 10.33 0.15 -15.14
N LEU A 433 10.83 0.88 -16.14
CA LEU A 433 10.67 0.48 -17.55
C LEU A 433 11.26 -0.90 -17.83
N TYR A 434 12.49 -1.15 -17.39
CA TYR A 434 13.16 -2.43 -17.62
C TYR A 434 12.42 -3.59 -16.93
N ARG A 435 11.84 -3.35 -15.75
CA ARG A 435 11.01 -4.33 -15.04
C ARG A 435 9.79 -4.72 -15.86
N ILE A 436 9.08 -3.72 -16.39
CA ILE A 436 7.91 -3.92 -17.24
C ILE A 436 8.31 -4.68 -18.51
N ALA A 437 9.33 -4.19 -19.23
CA ALA A 437 9.81 -4.80 -20.46
C ALA A 437 10.26 -6.27 -20.27
N ASN A 438 10.95 -6.57 -19.17
CA ASN A 438 11.43 -7.92 -18.86
C ASN A 438 10.31 -8.95 -18.71
N VAL A 439 9.14 -8.56 -18.20
CA VAL A 439 7.99 -9.48 -18.14
C VAL A 439 7.54 -9.84 -19.54
N PHE A 440 7.47 -8.86 -20.44
CA PHE A 440 6.99 -9.05 -21.82
C PHE A 440 8.02 -9.65 -22.78
N HIS A 441 9.28 -9.74 -22.37
CA HIS A 441 10.33 -10.41 -23.14
C HIS A 441 10.18 -11.95 -23.15
N ALA A 442 9.25 -12.51 -22.37
CA ALA A 442 8.92 -13.93 -22.45
C ALA A 442 8.36 -14.28 -23.85
N SER A 443 9.01 -15.24 -24.52
CA SER A 443 8.65 -15.63 -25.89
C SER A 443 7.18 -16.04 -26.01
N GLY A 444 6.47 -15.47 -26.99
CA GLY A 444 5.06 -15.73 -27.28
C GLY A 444 4.04 -15.01 -26.37
N LEU A 445 4.47 -14.35 -25.28
CA LEU A 445 3.54 -13.72 -24.34
C LEU A 445 2.74 -12.57 -24.98
N VAL A 446 3.41 -11.68 -25.71
CA VAL A 446 2.75 -10.53 -26.36
C VAL A 446 1.75 -10.99 -27.42
N ASP A 447 2.08 -12.04 -28.18
CA ASP A 447 1.16 -12.59 -29.19
C ASP A 447 -0.06 -13.25 -28.52
N PHE A 448 0.16 -14.00 -27.44
CA PHE A 448 -0.92 -14.58 -26.64
C PHE A 448 -1.85 -13.49 -26.09
N LEU A 449 -1.29 -12.41 -25.53
CA LEU A 449 -2.08 -11.27 -25.03
C LEU A 449 -2.81 -10.53 -26.15
N GLY A 450 -2.26 -10.48 -27.36
CA GLY A 450 -2.96 -9.99 -28.55
C GLY A 450 -4.22 -10.84 -28.85
N LEU A 451 -4.11 -12.17 -28.81
CA LEU A 451 -5.27 -13.05 -28.94
C LEU A 451 -6.30 -12.85 -27.82
N VAL A 452 -5.86 -12.58 -26.59
CA VAL A 452 -6.75 -12.21 -25.48
C VAL A 452 -7.48 -10.89 -25.76
N GLU A 453 -6.81 -9.85 -26.27
CA GLU A 453 -7.46 -8.59 -26.66
C GLU A 453 -8.52 -8.81 -27.76
N HIS A 454 -8.26 -9.67 -28.75
CA HIS A 454 -9.27 -10.05 -29.75
C HIS A 454 -10.44 -10.81 -29.14
N GLY A 455 -10.18 -11.75 -28.23
CA GLY A 455 -11.24 -12.45 -27.51
C GLY A 455 -12.12 -11.49 -26.70
N LEU A 456 -11.52 -10.51 -26.01
CA LEU A 456 -12.25 -9.47 -25.29
C LEU A 456 -13.10 -8.60 -26.24
N LEU A 457 -12.57 -8.24 -27.41
CA LEU A 457 -13.32 -7.51 -28.43
C LEU A 457 -14.51 -8.32 -28.97
N GLN A 458 -14.32 -9.62 -29.20
CA GLN A 458 -15.37 -10.50 -29.71
C GLN A 458 -16.48 -10.72 -28.68
N VAL A 459 -16.17 -10.84 -27.39
CA VAL A 459 -17.19 -10.88 -26.32
C VAL A 459 -18.05 -9.60 -26.33
N GLN A 460 -17.44 -8.45 -26.62
CA GLN A 460 -18.15 -7.17 -26.68
C GLN A 460 -19.06 -7.03 -27.90
N VAL A 461 -18.56 -7.34 -29.09
CA VAL A 461 -19.26 -7.10 -30.38
C VAL A 461 -20.24 -8.24 -30.72
N GLY A 462 -20.13 -9.39 -30.03
CA GLY A 462 -20.82 -10.62 -30.39
C GLY A 462 -20.06 -11.41 -31.45
N THR A 463 -20.61 -12.54 -31.91
CA THR A 463 -20.00 -13.49 -32.85
C THR A 463 -19.87 -12.96 -34.29
N ALA A 464 -19.54 -11.67 -34.47
CA ALA A 464 -19.15 -11.14 -35.77
C ALA A 464 -17.91 -11.88 -36.28
N THR A 465 -17.94 -12.27 -37.56
CA THR A 465 -16.95 -13.11 -38.23
C THR A 465 -15.59 -12.43 -38.32
N LEU A 466 -14.78 -12.51 -37.27
CA LEU A 466 -13.34 -12.31 -37.38
C LEU A 466 -12.76 -13.46 -38.21
N SER A 467 -11.79 -13.15 -39.07
CA SER A 467 -11.07 -14.15 -39.89
C SER A 467 -10.34 -15.20 -39.03
N ILE A 468 -10.06 -14.85 -37.78
CA ILE A 468 -9.37 -15.68 -36.80
C ILE A 468 -10.28 -15.87 -35.59
N ASP A 469 -10.50 -17.11 -35.17
CA ASP A 469 -11.17 -17.44 -33.91
C ASP A 469 -10.15 -17.44 -32.75
N PRO A 470 -10.09 -16.37 -31.94
CA PRO A 470 -9.12 -16.28 -30.85
C PRO A 470 -9.35 -17.36 -29.79
N PHE A 471 -10.59 -17.82 -29.57
CA PHE A 471 -10.89 -18.80 -28.52
C PHE A 471 -10.31 -20.17 -28.84
N LYS A 472 -10.41 -20.63 -30.10
CA LYS A 472 -9.79 -21.88 -30.54
C LYS A 472 -8.26 -21.84 -30.46
N GLN A 473 -7.65 -20.73 -30.90
CA GLN A 473 -6.19 -20.59 -30.82
C GLN A 473 -5.69 -20.56 -29.37
N LEU A 474 -6.34 -19.77 -28.51
CA LEU A 474 -6.04 -19.74 -27.09
C LEU A 474 -6.27 -21.10 -26.43
N SER A 475 -7.34 -21.81 -26.82
CA SER A 475 -7.61 -23.16 -26.32
C SER A 475 -6.49 -24.13 -26.69
N LYS A 476 -6.02 -24.07 -27.93
CA LYS A 476 -4.89 -24.89 -28.39
C LYS A 476 -3.62 -24.61 -27.59
N LEU A 477 -3.33 -23.34 -27.31
CA LEU A 477 -2.16 -22.94 -26.51
C LEU A 477 -2.29 -23.33 -25.03
N CYS A 478 -3.50 -23.25 -24.46
CA CYS A 478 -3.76 -23.52 -23.04
C CYS A 478 -3.93 -25.01 -22.71
N TYR A 479 -4.62 -25.76 -23.58
CA TYR A 479 -5.08 -27.12 -23.32
C TYR A 479 -4.57 -28.14 -24.34
N GLY A 480 -3.81 -27.71 -25.36
CA GLY A 480 -3.35 -28.59 -26.44
C GLY A 480 -4.45 -29.02 -27.43
N THR A 481 -5.66 -28.47 -27.30
CA THR A 481 -6.82 -28.80 -28.16
C THR A 481 -7.63 -27.54 -28.47
N GLU A 482 -8.25 -27.47 -29.65
CA GLU A 482 -9.16 -26.39 -30.03
C GLU A 482 -10.57 -26.57 -29.44
N THR A 483 -10.89 -27.75 -28.89
CA THR A 483 -12.24 -28.11 -28.38
C THR A 483 -12.56 -27.62 -26.97
N MET A 484 -11.61 -26.96 -26.30
CA MET A 484 -11.78 -26.39 -24.96
C MET A 484 -11.94 -24.86 -25.02
N ASP A 485 -12.30 -24.35 -26.19
CA ASP A 485 -12.60 -22.94 -26.49
C ASP A 485 -13.69 -22.37 -25.58
N TYR A 486 -14.69 -23.16 -25.21
CA TYR A 486 -15.73 -22.75 -24.24
C TYR A 486 -15.16 -22.33 -22.87
N LYS A 487 -14.12 -23.01 -22.35
CA LYS A 487 -13.47 -22.64 -21.08
C LYS A 487 -12.69 -21.34 -21.21
N VAL A 488 -12.09 -21.12 -22.37
CA VAL A 488 -11.40 -19.86 -22.69
C VAL A 488 -12.41 -18.72 -22.75
N HIS A 489 -13.51 -18.93 -23.49
CA HIS A 489 -14.60 -17.97 -23.62
C HIS A 489 -15.17 -17.59 -22.25
N GLU A 490 -15.43 -18.55 -21.36
CA GLU A 490 -15.88 -18.30 -19.99
C GLU A 490 -14.92 -17.39 -19.21
N LYS A 491 -13.62 -17.71 -19.21
CA LYS A 491 -12.60 -16.91 -18.51
C LYS A 491 -12.47 -15.50 -19.07
N ILE A 492 -12.47 -15.35 -20.39
CA ILE A 492 -12.42 -14.03 -21.05
C ILE A 492 -13.69 -13.23 -20.76
N THR A 493 -14.86 -13.87 -20.74
CA THR A 493 -16.14 -13.22 -20.40
C THR A 493 -16.15 -12.73 -18.95
N LYS A 494 -15.66 -13.55 -17.99
CA LYS A 494 -15.49 -13.13 -16.59
C LYS A 494 -14.54 -11.93 -16.50
N ALA A 495 -13.40 -11.95 -17.18
CA ALA A 495 -12.46 -10.85 -17.21
C ALA A 495 -13.07 -9.57 -17.83
N HIS A 496 -13.78 -9.69 -18.95
CA HIS A 496 -14.48 -8.59 -19.60
C HIS A 496 -15.52 -7.93 -18.67
N THR A 497 -16.31 -8.74 -17.96
CA THR A 497 -17.29 -8.26 -16.99
C THR A 497 -16.63 -7.43 -15.88
N LEU A 498 -15.48 -7.89 -15.38
CA LEU A 498 -14.70 -7.16 -14.37
C LEU A 498 -14.09 -5.87 -14.94
N LEU A 499 -13.61 -5.89 -16.19
CA LEU A 499 -13.08 -4.69 -16.86
C LEU A 499 -14.17 -3.62 -17.06
N ILE A 500 -15.40 -4.02 -17.39
CA ILE A 500 -16.55 -3.12 -17.43
C ILE A 500 -16.81 -2.51 -16.05
N ALA A 501 -16.79 -3.31 -14.99
CA ALA A 501 -17.02 -2.81 -13.63
C ALA A 501 -15.94 -1.83 -13.15
N LEU A 502 -14.70 -1.96 -13.63
CA LEU A 502 -13.56 -1.17 -13.18
C LEU A 502 -13.33 0.12 -14.01
N ASP A 503 -13.44 0.04 -15.34
CA ASP A 503 -13.06 1.12 -16.27
C ASP A 503 -14.13 1.37 -17.36
N GLY A 504 -15.27 0.68 -17.28
CA GLY A 504 -16.34 0.78 -18.27
C GLY A 504 -17.12 2.08 -18.15
N VAL A 505 -16.88 3.03 -19.06
CA VAL A 505 -17.73 4.22 -19.19
C VAL A 505 -19.05 3.79 -19.84
N ASN A 506 -20.17 4.09 -19.18
CA ASN A 506 -21.52 3.70 -19.63
C ASN A 506 -21.71 2.18 -19.80
N GLY A 507 -21.01 1.37 -19.00
CA GLY A 507 -21.10 -0.09 -19.07
C GLY A 507 -20.41 -0.70 -20.30
N VAL A 508 -19.63 0.09 -21.04
CA VAL A 508 -18.89 -0.37 -22.21
C VAL A 508 -17.40 -0.23 -21.96
N TRP A 509 -16.67 -1.34 -22.11
CA TRP A 509 -15.21 -1.35 -22.11
C TRP A 509 -14.70 -1.78 -23.48
N LYS A 510 -13.54 -1.27 -23.93
CA LYS A 510 -12.91 -1.65 -25.20
C LYS A 510 -11.43 -1.94 -24.98
N PRO A 511 -10.85 -2.94 -25.67
CA PRO A 511 -9.41 -3.14 -25.63
C PRO A 511 -8.70 -1.90 -26.18
N LYS A 512 -7.62 -1.50 -25.49
CA LYS A 512 -6.85 -0.29 -25.82
C LYS A 512 -5.82 -0.53 -26.92
N GLY A 513 -5.70 -1.75 -27.45
CA GLY A 513 -4.71 -2.11 -28.47
C GLY A 513 -3.29 -2.01 -27.92
N LEU A 514 -3.07 -2.55 -26.70
CA LEU A 514 -1.74 -2.63 -26.11
C LEU A 514 -0.90 -3.67 -26.84
N TYR A 515 -1.49 -4.80 -27.22
CA TYR A 515 -0.79 -5.99 -27.70
C TYR A 515 -1.10 -6.30 -29.17
N ALA A 516 -2.37 -6.39 -29.54
CA ALA A 516 -2.82 -6.75 -30.89
C ALA A 516 -2.43 -5.69 -31.94
N LYS A 517 -1.75 -6.12 -33.01
CA LYS A 517 -1.14 -5.23 -34.01
C LYS A 517 -2.17 -4.55 -34.91
N ASP A 518 -3.25 -5.25 -35.18
CA ASP A 518 -4.34 -4.92 -36.09
C ASP A 518 -5.49 -4.19 -35.39
N ILE A 519 -5.52 -4.17 -34.05
CA ILE A 519 -6.42 -3.29 -33.30
C ILE A 519 -5.94 -1.84 -33.47
N THR A 520 -6.75 -1.06 -34.18
CA THR A 520 -6.54 0.37 -34.42
C THR A 520 -7.66 1.19 -33.75
N PRO A 521 -7.32 2.31 -33.10
CA PRO A 521 -5.97 2.83 -32.88
C PRO A 521 -5.18 2.02 -31.84
N ARG A 522 -3.84 2.02 -31.95
CA ARG A 522 -2.94 1.49 -30.91
C ARG A 522 -3.05 2.32 -29.63
N SER A 523 -2.69 1.71 -28.51
CA SER A 523 -2.77 2.35 -27.19
C SER A 523 -1.98 3.67 -27.15
N ASP A 524 -2.69 4.76 -26.91
CA ASP A 524 -2.12 6.11 -26.80
C ASP A 524 -1.10 6.20 -25.65
N VAL A 525 -1.33 5.49 -24.54
CA VAL A 525 -0.44 5.53 -23.37
C VAL A 525 0.88 4.79 -23.60
N LEU A 526 0.85 3.70 -24.38
CA LEU A 526 2.05 2.99 -24.83
C LEU A 526 2.86 3.89 -25.78
N LEU A 527 2.19 4.49 -26.76
CA LEU A 527 2.85 5.39 -27.72
C LEU A 527 3.46 6.60 -27.01
N LYS A 528 2.73 7.25 -26.08
CA LYS A 528 3.25 8.37 -25.28
C LYS A 528 4.44 7.97 -24.43
N SER A 529 4.45 6.76 -23.86
CA SER A 529 5.61 6.24 -23.11
C SER A 529 6.86 6.14 -24.01
N LEU A 530 6.71 5.63 -25.22
CA LEU A 530 7.82 5.55 -26.18
C LEU A 530 8.28 6.93 -26.65
N VAL A 531 7.35 7.85 -26.89
CA VAL A 531 7.66 9.25 -27.21
C VAL A 531 8.45 9.89 -26.07
N ALA A 532 8.08 9.66 -24.81
CA ALA A 532 8.80 10.19 -23.65
C ALA A 532 10.25 9.69 -23.59
N ILE A 533 10.49 8.40 -23.85
CA ILE A 533 11.84 7.82 -23.92
C ILE A 533 12.62 8.41 -25.10
N ASN A 534 12.00 8.48 -26.28
CA ASN A 534 12.64 9.02 -27.49
C ASN A 534 13.03 10.49 -27.32
N ASN A 535 12.16 11.31 -26.72
CA ASN A 535 12.46 12.70 -26.39
C ASN A 535 13.64 12.80 -25.41
N ALA A 536 13.73 11.90 -24.43
CA ALA A 536 14.86 11.86 -23.50
C ALA A 536 16.18 11.47 -24.19
N ILE A 537 16.14 10.59 -25.19
CA ILE A 537 17.30 10.28 -26.05
C ILE A 537 17.72 11.52 -26.84
N ALA A 538 16.78 12.19 -27.52
CA ALA A 538 17.05 13.39 -28.30
C ALA A 538 17.64 14.54 -27.46
N ILE A 539 17.16 14.74 -26.24
CA ILE A 539 17.71 15.73 -25.31
C ILE A 539 19.18 15.40 -24.97
N GLN A 540 19.50 14.12 -24.74
CA GLN A 540 20.88 13.71 -24.43
C GLN A 540 21.82 13.86 -25.63
N ASP A 541 21.32 13.60 -26.83
CA ASP A 541 22.07 13.79 -28.06
C ASP A 541 22.46 15.25 -28.26
N ASN A 542 21.55 16.18 -27.95
CA ASN A 542 21.81 17.62 -28.00
C ASN A 542 22.77 18.10 -26.88
N GLN A 543 22.74 17.47 -25.70
CA GLN A 543 23.62 17.82 -24.58
C GLN A 543 25.08 17.40 -24.78
N LYS A 544 25.33 16.36 -25.58
CA LYS A 544 26.69 15.85 -25.88
C LYS A 544 27.59 16.92 -26.52
N TRP A 545 27.01 17.98 -27.10
CA TRP A 545 27.76 19.05 -27.73
C TRP A 545 28.42 20.02 -26.72
N ASN A 546 27.92 20.12 -25.48
CA ASN A 546 28.29 21.22 -24.58
C ASN A 546 29.27 20.87 -23.44
N ASN A 547 29.61 19.60 -23.17
CA ASN A 547 30.42 19.22 -22.00
C ASN A 547 31.47 18.13 -22.31
N ASN A 548 32.69 18.28 -21.77
CA ASN A 548 33.83 17.35 -21.90
C ASN A 548 33.68 16.00 -21.15
N ASP A 549 32.54 15.72 -20.52
CA ASP A 549 32.32 14.52 -19.70
C ASP A 549 31.64 13.39 -20.52
N GLN A 550 32.31 12.95 -21.60
CA GLN A 550 31.72 12.11 -22.66
C GLN A 550 31.34 10.67 -22.26
N THR A 551 32.06 10.05 -21.32
CA THR A 551 31.93 8.60 -21.05
C THR A 551 30.65 8.23 -20.30
N LYS A 552 30.25 9.02 -19.30
CA LYS A 552 29.00 8.77 -18.53
C LYS A 552 27.75 9.07 -19.34
N SER A 553 27.80 10.08 -20.20
CA SER A 553 26.69 10.45 -21.09
C SER A 553 26.38 9.35 -22.12
N SER A 554 27.43 8.71 -22.66
CA SER A 554 27.28 7.59 -23.63
C SER A 554 26.50 6.42 -23.03
N ASN A 555 26.97 5.86 -21.91
CA ASN A 555 26.31 4.71 -21.26
C ASN A 555 24.83 5.00 -20.94
N ARG A 556 24.49 6.26 -20.67
CA ARG A 556 23.14 6.68 -20.33
C ARG A 556 22.21 6.75 -21.54
N ARG A 557 22.70 7.30 -22.64
CA ARG A 557 22.01 7.28 -23.94
C ARG A 557 21.76 5.84 -24.36
N ASP A 558 22.79 5.00 -24.26
CA ASP A 558 22.73 3.59 -24.66
C ASP A 558 21.69 2.82 -23.84
N SER A 559 21.58 3.11 -22.54
CA SER A 559 20.52 2.56 -21.69
C SER A 559 19.12 2.97 -22.16
N LEU A 560 18.89 4.28 -22.41
CA LEU A 560 17.59 4.75 -22.89
C LEU A 560 17.24 4.18 -24.27
N LYS A 561 18.22 4.14 -25.18
CA LYS A 561 18.07 3.58 -26.52
C LYS A 561 17.73 2.09 -26.45
N SER A 562 18.47 1.34 -25.63
CA SER A 562 18.16 -0.06 -25.33
C SER A 562 16.75 -0.24 -24.78
N ALA A 563 16.31 0.59 -23.81
CA ALA A 563 14.95 0.49 -23.28
C ALA A 563 13.87 0.80 -24.33
N TYR A 564 14.09 1.82 -25.16
CA TYR A 564 13.21 2.17 -26.28
C TYR A 564 13.12 1.01 -27.28
N ASP A 565 14.26 0.52 -27.75
CA ASP A 565 14.32 -0.54 -28.76
C ASP A 565 13.68 -1.82 -28.24
N ASN A 566 13.89 -2.14 -26.96
CA ASN A 566 13.27 -3.30 -26.32
C ASN A 566 11.75 -3.17 -26.20
N LEU A 567 11.22 -2.02 -25.76
CA LEU A 567 9.76 -1.84 -25.72
C LEU A 567 9.15 -1.81 -27.13
N TYR A 568 9.81 -1.13 -28.06
CA TYR A 568 9.36 -1.03 -29.44
C TYR A 568 9.29 -2.41 -30.12
N SER A 569 10.33 -3.23 -29.96
CA SER A 569 10.39 -4.58 -30.51
C SER A 569 9.41 -5.53 -29.81
N THR A 570 9.37 -5.51 -28.48
CA THR A 570 8.53 -6.40 -27.68
C THR A 570 7.05 -6.21 -28.00
N PHE A 571 6.57 -4.97 -28.08
CA PHE A 571 5.18 -4.65 -28.42
C PHE A 571 4.89 -4.60 -29.92
N LYS A 572 5.89 -4.98 -30.74
CA LYS A 572 5.83 -5.12 -32.20
C LYS A 572 5.17 -3.94 -32.90
N ILE A 573 5.56 -2.73 -32.52
CA ILE A 573 4.96 -1.50 -33.03
C ILE A 573 5.40 -1.31 -34.49
N VAL A 574 4.42 -1.17 -35.38
CA VAL A 574 4.66 -0.98 -36.82
C VAL A 574 4.43 0.49 -37.17
N GLY A 575 5.39 1.08 -37.89
CA GLY A 575 5.31 2.46 -38.35
C GLY A 575 5.84 3.48 -37.34
N THR A 576 6.88 4.22 -37.75
CA THR A 576 7.45 5.34 -36.97
C THR A 576 6.75 6.67 -37.28
N GLY A 577 5.84 6.71 -38.25
CA GLY A 577 5.19 7.93 -38.73
C GLY A 577 4.47 8.71 -37.61
N HIS A 578 3.89 8.01 -36.63
CA HIS A 578 3.21 8.61 -35.49
C HIS A 578 4.16 9.25 -34.46
N LEU A 579 5.44 8.87 -34.47
CA LEU A 579 6.47 9.41 -33.57
C LEU A 579 7.14 10.66 -34.15
N ALA A 580 7.16 10.80 -35.48
CA ALA A 580 7.84 11.89 -36.18
C ALA A 580 7.11 13.24 -36.13
N THR A 581 5.78 13.25 -35.92
CA THR A 581 4.98 14.48 -35.99
C THR A 581 5.01 15.34 -34.72
N ASN A 582 5.61 14.87 -33.63
CA ASN A 582 5.64 15.55 -32.34
C ASN A 582 7.05 15.98 -31.90
N THR A 583 8.00 16.17 -32.83
CA THR A 583 9.24 16.88 -32.50
C THR A 583 8.88 18.26 -31.93
N PRO A 584 9.25 18.58 -30.68
CA PRO A 584 9.09 19.92 -30.15
C PRO A 584 9.93 20.84 -31.04
N LYS A 585 9.30 21.79 -31.76
CA LYS A 585 10.07 22.86 -32.42
C LYS A 585 10.98 23.49 -31.36
N PRO A 586 12.28 23.68 -31.65
CA PRO A 586 13.18 24.32 -30.70
C PRO A 586 12.60 25.68 -30.33
N ILE A 587 12.31 25.87 -29.03
CA ILE A 587 11.82 27.13 -28.48
C ILE A 587 13.00 28.10 -28.44
N ASN A 588 13.35 28.65 -29.59
CA ASN A 588 14.26 29.78 -29.74
C ASN A 588 13.52 30.83 -30.58
N GLY A 589 12.86 31.78 -29.92
CA GLY A 589 12.25 32.93 -30.60
C GLY A 589 11.00 33.47 -29.91
N LYS A 590 11.00 34.78 -29.64
CA LYS A 590 9.87 35.60 -29.18
C LYS A 590 8.56 35.21 -29.87
N LEU A 591 7.48 35.08 -29.09
CA LEU A 591 6.13 34.89 -29.60
C LEU A 591 5.68 36.10 -30.43
N GLU A 592 5.42 35.88 -31.71
CA GLU A 592 4.42 36.63 -32.48
C GLU A 592 3.23 35.71 -32.84
N PRO A 593 2.00 36.25 -32.96
CA PRO A 593 0.79 35.46 -33.03
C PRO A 593 0.51 34.96 -34.45
N LEU A 594 0.43 33.64 -34.62
CA LEU A 594 0.03 33.04 -35.90
C LEU A 594 -1.48 32.84 -36.00
N LYS A 595 -1.99 33.19 -37.19
CA LYS A 595 -3.39 33.20 -37.64
C LYS A 595 -4.07 31.83 -37.56
N LYS A 596 -5.37 31.89 -37.26
CA LYS A 596 -6.31 30.79 -37.04
C LYS A 596 -6.58 29.97 -38.31
N SER A 597 -6.61 28.65 -38.16
CA SER A 597 -7.37 27.73 -39.02
C SER A 597 -8.26 26.85 -38.12
N ALA A 598 -9.45 26.54 -38.62
CA ALA A 598 -10.66 26.20 -37.87
C ALA A 598 -10.54 24.93 -37.01
N LYS A 599 -10.88 25.08 -35.71
CA LYS A 599 -11.01 24.03 -34.71
C LYS A 599 -12.48 23.71 -34.47
N THR A 600 -12.79 22.43 -34.34
CA THR A 600 -13.89 21.97 -33.48
C THR A 600 -13.53 22.33 -32.03
N ASP A 601 -14.23 23.32 -31.50
CA ASP A 601 -13.96 23.94 -30.21
C ASP A 601 -14.23 22.96 -29.05
N TRP A 602 -13.18 22.26 -28.62
CA TRP A 602 -13.00 22.04 -27.19
C TRP A 602 -12.87 23.42 -26.55
N ILE A 603 -13.96 23.93 -25.99
CA ILE A 603 -14.00 25.20 -25.26
C ILE A 603 -12.96 25.09 -24.14
N ARG A 604 -11.76 25.62 -24.36
CA ARG A 604 -10.80 25.83 -23.29
C ARG A 604 -11.47 26.79 -22.33
N PRO A 605 -11.66 26.41 -21.06
CA PRO A 605 -12.35 27.27 -20.12
C PRO A 605 -11.67 28.63 -20.08
N SER A 606 -12.41 29.70 -20.35
CA SER A 606 -11.86 31.05 -20.28
C SER A 606 -11.48 31.36 -18.83
N ILE A 607 -10.31 31.97 -18.63
CA ILE A 607 -9.92 32.47 -17.31
C ILE A 607 -10.68 33.77 -17.05
N VAL A 608 -11.50 33.77 -16.01
CA VAL A 608 -12.43 34.86 -15.65
C VAL A 608 -12.02 35.52 -14.33
N GLY A 609 -12.57 36.69 -14.02
CA GLY A 609 -12.35 37.37 -12.74
C GLY A 609 -11.27 38.47 -12.75
N ASN A 610 -11.21 39.30 -13.78
CA ASN A 610 -10.37 40.51 -13.76
C ASN A 610 -10.80 41.41 -12.59
N ASN A 611 -9.91 41.68 -11.65
CA ASN A 611 -10.13 42.48 -10.42
C ASN A 611 -10.92 41.79 -9.28
N GLY A 612 -10.99 40.46 -9.26
CA GLY A 612 -11.34 39.70 -8.05
C GLY A 612 -12.82 39.56 -7.73
N PHE A 613 -13.71 40.14 -8.54
CA PHE A 613 -15.14 39.89 -8.47
C PHE A 613 -15.60 39.17 -9.74
N LEU A 614 -16.21 38.00 -9.56
CA LEU A 614 -16.85 37.28 -10.65
C LEU A 614 -18.22 37.88 -10.94
N THR A 615 -18.46 38.27 -12.19
CA THR A 615 -19.80 38.67 -12.64
C THR A 615 -20.75 37.47 -12.53
N THR A 616 -22.05 37.74 -12.54
CA THR A 616 -23.09 36.70 -12.45
C THR A 616 -22.99 35.72 -13.62
N GLU A 617 -22.60 36.20 -14.80
CA GLU A 617 -22.37 35.39 -15.99
C GLU A 617 -21.12 34.51 -15.84
N GLU A 618 -20.01 35.05 -15.32
CA GLU A 618 -18.78 34.29 -15.09
C GLU A 618 -18.98 33.18 -14.04
N ARG A 619 -19.76 33.43 -12.99
CA ARG A 619 -20.11 32.38 -12.02
C ARG A 619 -20.92 31.24 -12.64
N ASN A 620 -21.88 31.58 -13.51
CA ASN A 620 -22.68 30.57 -14.19
C ASN A 620 -21.83 29.79 -15.21
N ALA A 621 -20.88 30.43 -15.88
CA ALA A 621 -19.92 29.78 -16.77
C ALA A 621 -18.98 28.81 -16.02
N ILE A 622 -18.50 29.19 -14.82
CA ILE A 622 -17.71 28.30 -13.96
C ILE A 622 -18.54 27.09 -13.50
N LYS A 623 -19.80 27.29 -13.06
CA LYS A 623 -20.70 26.21 -12.66
C LYS A 623 -20.97 25.20 -13.78
N GLN A 624 -20.95 25.67 -15.02
CA GLN A 624 -21.16 24.85 -16.21
C GLN A 624 -19.86 24.26 -16.77
N GLY A 625 -18.72 24.42 -16.08
CA GLY A 625 -17.41 23.91 -16.52
C GLY A 625 -16.81 24.63 -17.73
N ARG A 626 -17.40 25.75 -18.15
CA ARG A 626 -16.99 26.52 -19.35
C ARG A 626 -15.97 27.61 -19.05
N ALA A 627 -15.65 27.87 -17.78
CA ALA A 627 -14.66 28.84 -17.34
C ALA A 627 -13.93 28.33 -16.08
N VAL A 628 -12.65 28.70 -15.91
CA VAL A 628 -11.83 28.32 -14.75
C VAL A 628 -11.22 29.57 -14.13
N CYS A 629 -11.31 29.72 -12.81
CA CYS A 629 -10.74 30.88 -12.13
C CYS A 629 -9.26 30.61 -11.79
N SER A 630 -8.33 31.26 -12.52
CA SER A 630 -6.89 31.11 -12.29
C SER A 630 -6.47 31.74 -10.96
N TYR A 631 -5.43 31.17 -10.35
CA TYR A 631 -4.82 31.68 -9.12
C TYR A 631 -4.37 33.14 -9.26
N ASP A 632 -3.83 33.49 -10.43
CA ASP A 632 -3.18 34.79 -10.67
C ASP A 632 -4.15 35.96 -10.86
N ASN A 633 -5.44 35.69 -11.13
CA ASN A 633 -6.41 36.73 -11.49
C ASN A 633 -7.27 37.23 -10.33
N ILE A 634 -7.17 36.63 -9.14
CA ILE A 634 -7.95 37.06 -7.97
C ILE A 634 -7.06 37.94 -7.08
N PRO A 635 -7.11 39.28 -7.18
CA PRO A 635 -6.44 40.15 -6.22
C PRO A 635 -6.93 39.86 -4.81
N ALA A 636 -6.00 39.78 -3.86
CA ALA A 636 -6.34 39.66 -2.45
C ALA A 636 -7.03 40.95 -1.98
N LEU A 637 -8.20 40.82 -1.35
CA LEU A 637 -9.00 41.95 -0.86
C LEU A 637 -9.04 41.94 0.67
N GLY A 638 -9.02 43.14 1.26
CA GLY A 638 -9.13 43.37 2.71
C GLY A 638 -7.80 43.63 3.42
N ASP A 639 -7.87 43.89 4.74
CA ASP A 639 -6.74 44.32 5.58
C ASP A 639 -5.54 43.34 5.62
N ARG A 640 -5.71 42.12 5.11
CA ARG A 640 -4.68 41.07 5.01
C ARG A 640 -4.18 40.82 3.59
N ALA A 641 -4.52 41.67 2.61
CA ALA A 641 -4.19 41.49 1.20
C ALA A 641 -2.69 41.27 0.90
N ILE A 642 -1.81 41.74 1.79
CA ILE A 642 -0.35 41.64 1.64
C ILE A 642 0.16 40.24 2.05
N ASN A 643 -0.59 39.51 2.89
CA ASN A 643 -0.10 38.27 3.53
C ASN A 643 -0.84 36.99 3.10
N PHE A 644 -1.96 37.04 2.38
CA PHE A 644 -2.62 35.83 1.85
C PHE A 644 -3.43 36.05 0.57
N VAL A 645 -3.34 35.07 -0.34
CA VAL A 645 -4.22 34.86 -1.50
C VAL A 645 -5.36 33.92 -1.08
N ARG A 646 -6.59 34.44 -1.14
CA ARG A 646 -7.91 33.81 -0.90
C ARG A 646 -8.32 33.62 0.57
N SER A 647 -9.52 34.10 0.89
CA SER A 647 -10.24 33.72 2.11
C SER A 647 -11.67 33.28 1.77
N TYR A 648 -11.98 32.02 2.11
CA TYR A 648 -13.32 31.62 2.55
C TYR A 648 -13.43 31.85 4.08
N GLU A 649 -12.82 32.92 4.58
CA GLU A 649 -12.79 33.20 6.02
C GLU A 649 -14.10 33.90 6.42
N VAL A 650 -14.65 33.50 7.56
CA VAL A 650 -15.83 34.16 8.13
C VAL A 650 -15.48 35.62 8.46
N PRO A 651 -16.16 36.64 7.89
CA PRO A 651 -15.76 38.06 8.00
C PRO A 651 -15.60 38.56 9.44
N VAL A 652 -16.40 38.02 10.36
CA VAL A 652 -16.33 38.35 11.79
C VAL A 652 -15.01 37.89 12.39
N LEU A 653 -14.54 36.69 12.03
CA LEU A 653 -13.29 36.12 12.53
C LEU A 653 -12.09 36.91 12.01
N VAL A 654 -12.11 37.31 10.73
CA VAL A 654 -11.06 38.16 10.13
C VAL A 654 -10.96 39.50 10.85
N ARG A 655 -12.08 40.18 11.10
CA ARG A 655 -12.08 41.44 11.87
C ARG A 655 -11.49 41.26 13.26
N TRP A 656 -11.76 40.12 13.89
CA TRP A 656 -11.24 39.83 15.22
C TRP A 656 -9.74 39.55 15.19
N THR A 657 -9.28 38.70 14.27
CA THR A 657 -7.86 38.35 14.14
C THR A 657 -7.01 39.51 13.67
N VAL A 658 -7.49 40.39 12.78
CA VAL A 658 -6.78 41.63 12.39
C VAL A 658 -6.59 42.58 13.58
N ARG A 659 -7.62 42.78 14.40
CA ARG A 659 -7.50 43.59 15.63
C ARG A 659 -6.54 42.97 16.62
N THR A 660 -6.57 41.65 16.76
CA THR A 660 -5.68 40.91 17.65
C THR A 660 -4.23 40.98 17.14
N ASP A 661 -3.99 40.79 15.85
CA ASP A 661 -2.66 40.95 15.22
C ASP A 661 -2.08 42.33 15.49
N LYS A 662 -2.88 43.39 15.35
CA LYS A 662 -2.41 44.76 15.63
C LYS A 662 -1.93 44.88 17.08
N LYS A 663 -2.73 44.42 18.03
CA LYS A 663 -2.37 44.42 19.46
C LYS A 663 -1.13 43.56 19.74
N LEU A 664 -1.07 42.36 19.13
CA LEU A 664 0.03 41.43 19.31
C LEU A 664 1.33 42.01 18.75
N ASN A 665 1.28 42.65 17.58
CA ASN A 665 2.44 43.31 16.98
C ASN A 665 2.88 44.55 17.75
N THR A 666 1.95 45.30 18.35
CA THR A 666 2.31 46.40 19.27
C THR A 666 3.08 45.86 20.48
N LEU A 667 2.60 44.78 21.11
CA LEU A 667 3.32 44.12 22.20
C LEU A 667 4.66 43.55 21.73
N TYR A 668 4.66 42.87 20.60
CA TYR A 668 5.84 42.24 20.04
C TYR A 668 6.94 43.24 19.70
N ASN A 669 6.58 44.40 19.14
CA ASN A 669 7.53 45.47 18.88
C ASN A 669 7.95 46.22 20.16
N ARG A 670 7.10 46.28 21.18
CA ARG A 670 7.45 46.85 22.48
C ARG A 670 8.51 46.01 23.20
N TYR A 671 8.36 44.69 23.21
CA TYR A 671 9.30 43.78 23.88
C TYR A 671 10.49 43.39 23.01
N LEU A 672 10.31 43.37 21.68
CA LEU A 672 11.33 42.97 20.73
C LEU A 672 11.29 43.89 19.49
N PRO A 673 11.84 45.12 19.58
CA PRO A 673 11.86 46.07 18.49
C PRO A 673 12.50 45.48 17.24
N THR A 674 12.01 45.87 16.06
CA THR A 674 12.45 45.30 14.78
C THR A 674 13.96 45.36 14.58
N GLN A 675 14.64 46.40 15.07
CA GLN A 675 16.11 46.53 14.96
C GLN A 675 16.88 45.54 15.84
N LYS A 676 16.27 45.03 16.90
CA LYS A 676 16.89 44.09 17.87
C LYS A 676 16.41 42.66 17.69
N ARG A 677 15.61 42.40 16.66
CA ARG A 677 15.01 41.08 16.42
C ARG A 677 15.99 40.17 15.65
N PRO A 678 16.26 38.95 16.14
CA PRO A 678 17.02 37.95 15.39
C PRO A 678 16.40 37.64 14.04
N ASN A 679 17.22 37.42 13.01
CA ASN A 679 16.77 37.22 11.62
C ASN A 679 15.82 36.02 11.41
N PHE A 680 15.79 35.05 12.34
CA PHE A 680 14.89 33.90 12.26
C PHE A 680 13.49 34.17 12.79
N LEU A 681 13.26 35.30 13.46
CA LEU A 681 11.94 35.69 13.95
C LEU A 681 11.22 36.59 12.94
N PRO A 682 9.90 36.39 12.73
CA PRO A 682 9.17 37.12 11.70
C PRO A 682 9.07 38.61 12.05
N LYS A 683 9.05 39.47 11.03
CA LYS A 683 8.91 40.93 11.23
C LYS A 683 7.55 41.34 11.79
N THR A 684 6.53 40.51 11.58
CA THR A 684 5.20 40.66 12.18
C THR A 684 4.66 39.28 12.60
N ILE A 685 3.85 39.24 13.66
CA ILE A 685 3.12 38.04 14.05
C ILE A 685 1.72 38.14 13.48
N THR A 686 1.26 37.11 12.80
CA THR A 686 -0.10 37.03 12.25
C THR A 686 -0.78 35.75 12.74
N ILE A 687 -2.03 35.87 13.16
CA ILE A 687 -2.84 34.74 13.62
C ILE A 687 -3.58 34.15 12.41
N HIS A 688 -3.37 32.86 12.15
CA HIS A 688 -4.04 32.12 11.07
C HIS A 688 -5.11 31.19 11.63
N TYR A 689 -6.25 31.12 10.95
CA TYR A 689 -7.33 30.17 11.25
C TYR A 689 -7.70 29.44 9.96
N CYS A 690 -7.45 28.13 9.89
CA CYS A 690 -7.85 27.30 8.75
C CYS A 690 -9.09 26.50 9.13
N GLN A 691 -10.22 26.78 8.47
CA GLN A 691 -11.38 25.90 8.53
C GLN A 691 -11.20 24.80 7.48
N ALA A 692 -10.87 23.59 7.92
CA ALA A 692 -10.91 22.42 7.05
C ALA A 692 -12.37 22.02 6.82
N MET A 693 -12.93 22.30 5.64
CA MET A 693 -14.15 21.62 5.19
C MET A 693 -13.78 20.24 4.67
N PHE A 694 -14.44 19.21 5.21
CA PHE A 694 -14.51 17.88 4.61
C PHE A 694 -15.54 17.85 3.48
#